data_AF-A0A3Q0D7T4-F1
#
_entry.id   AF-A0A3Q0D7T4-F1
#
_cell.length_a   1.000
_cell.length_b   1.000
_cell.length_c   1.000
_cell.angle_alpha   90.00
_cell.angle_beta   90.00
_cell.angle_gamma   90.00
#
_symmetry.space_group_name_H-M   'P 1'
#
loop_
_entity.id
_entity.type
_entity.pdbx_description
1 polymer ?
#
loop_
_entity_poly.entity_id
_entity_poly.type
_entity_poly.pdbx_seq_one_letter_code
_entity_poly.pdbx_strand_id
1 'polypeptide(L)'
;MSYLEIRSLFVCFFLPWSINSFAESPRSSTAPGGKHAAPKKLRPQDPSWPRPAKPGPQENPSPGRPVSVIAPPSTATPPEEVRLLGRGLVFEHLGDAARGPFKCQEATGTLFPTVGVSSTATGRTMATTPDAIFEALMDGVTSWDLPKESIPSELLLTGETAFPVMVNDKGQVLIAASSYGQGRLVVLSHEGYLLHAGLAPFLFNAVRWLCPSPEAPILVHPSLASLVNILSDSGLEALVEPEPGETLGVYCTDAYNDTLTDRLVQFVKRGGGLLIGGQAWYWASEHGNDKVLSSFPGNQVTSVAGVYFTDVYGDVDRFKISKKVPKIPLHIRCWEELGYDQEQLLDGISKLNIKTGGVPSQLLVHGSLAFPLGLDTSLHCFLAAARYGRGRVVLAAHESLLCAPEMEPFLFNAVRWLAGEQKGNIGVNESLRNLHSLLSDHGLNCSLESHLTSDMCVYCCKAYSDQEAKKIQEFVAEGGGLLIGGQAWWWASQNTGSSALAAFPGNVILNTFGLSILPQTLGSGCFPVLPTEIKDYHFRRALSKFQAMMNHQGGDLEKEHLVRLGVDAAGFLQIPAQGVPAYMSLHRLLRKMLRQAGIPAVSKKNPVSSTSCEAAILHLATELAHSGTTDSSQLTQDLGSQICSSNLHPSEHPITVEINGTNSGNSDAWMSTGLYLLEGQSAEVSLSEDTASAGLKVQIGCHTDDLSEAKRLCRAPVVTYKCCMDRTQRSVSCLWGGLLYIIVPQGCQLGPVSVTIRNAVPAPYYKLGKTSLEEWKSCIQDNMGPWGELATDNIILTVPTENLKALEDPEPLLQLWDEMMQAIARLAAQPFPFQRPERIVADVQISAGWMHSGYPIMCHLESVQELTSLTAMKSEGLWGPIHELGHNQQRHGWEFPPHTTEATCNLWSVYVHETVLGIPRARAHPALKPEEREKRIKEHLQKGAPLDNWNVWTALETYLQLQEAFGWEPFIHLFAEYQTLSSIPEDNENKMNTWVKLFSETVQKNLVPFFEAWGWPVQEDVADSLSSLPCWQDHPLKVYMSA
;
A
#
# COMPACT_ATOMS: atom_id res chain seq x y z
N MET A 1 24.61 -7.05 37.17
CA MET A 1 23.37 -7.80 37.44
C MET A 1 23.43 -9.09 36.65
N SER A 2 22.87 -10.17 37.19
CA SER A 2 22.94 -11.50 36.58
C SER A 2 21.85 -11.69 35.51
N TYR A 3 22.08 -12.62 34.58
CA TYR A 3 21.17 -12.87 33.46
C TYR A 3 19.80 -13.43 33.90
N LEU A 4 19.72 -14.04 35.09
CA LEU A 4 18.48 -14.58 35.65
C LEU A 4 17.55 -13.49 36.22
N GLU A 5 18.10 -12.43 36.82
CA GLU A 5 17.29 -11.39 37.50
C GLU A 5 16.43 -10.58 36.51
N ILE A 6 16.86 -10.48 35.25
CA ILE A 6 16.15 -9.72 34.20
C ILE A 6 14.92 -10.50 33.68
N ARG A 7 15.02 -11.84 33.54
CA ARG A 7 13.91 -12.70 33.08
C ARG A 7 12.64 -12.52 33.93
N SER A 8 12.79 -12.48 35.26
CA SER A 8 11.64 -12.38 36.18
C SER A 8 10.99 -10.99 36.27
N LEU A 9 11.65 -9.93 35.79
CA LEU A 9 11.15 -8.55 35.92
C LEU A 9 10.32 -8.08 34.72
N PHE A 10 10.59 -8.60 33.51
CA PHE A 10 9.88 -8.16 32.30
C PHE A 10 8.49 -8.78 32.13
N VAL A 11 8.27 -10.02 32.59
CA VAL A 11 6.95 -10.68 32.56
C VAL A 11 5.94 -9.98 33.51
N CYS A 12 6.43 -9.17 34.47
CA CYS A 12 5.59 -8.48 35.45
C CYS A 12 4.97 -7.15 34.97
N PHE A 13 5.19 -6.71 33.72
CA PHE A 13 4.72 -5.41 33.21
C PHE A 13 3.99 -5.49 31.86
N PHE A 14 3.01 -6.38 31.75
CA PHE A 14 1.98 -6.28 30.72
C PHE A 14 0.87 -5.32 31.18
N LEU A 15 0.71 -4.21 30.45
CA LEU A 15 -0.45 -3.31 30.55
C LEU A 15 -1.36 -3.58 29.34
N PRO A 16 -2.70 -3.59 29.50
CA PRO A 16 -3.61 -3.89 28.40
C PRO A 16 -3.56 -2.81 27.32
N TRP A 17 -3.19 -3.21 26.10
CA TRP A 17 -3.39 -2.46 24.86
C TRP A 17 -4.40 -3.20 23.99
N SER A 18 -5.69 -3.02 24.29
CA SER A 18 -6.78 -3.65 23.56
C SER A 18 -6.96 -3.02 22.18
N ILE A 19 -7.09 -3.86 21.15
CA ILE A 19 -7.55 -3.43 19.82
C ILE A 19 -9.02 -2.98 19.92
N ASN A 20 -9.39 -1.95 19.15
CA ASN A 20 -10.61 -1.15 19.28
C ASN A 20 -11.90 -1.92 19.64
N SER A 21 -12.50 -1.55 20.79
CA SER A 21 -13.95 -1.56 20.99
C SER A 21 -14.35 -0.28 21.73
N PHE A 22 -15.40 0.40 21.26
CA PHE A 22 -15.87 1.67 21.81
C PHE A 22 -17.33 1.54 22.27
N ALA A 23 -17.59 1.82 23.54
CA ALA A 23 -18.91 2.05 24.10
C ALA A 23 -18.90 3.35 24.91
N GLU A 24 -19.87 4.25 24.68
CA GLU A 24 -19.96 5.53 25.37
C GLU A 24 -20.73 5.43 26.71
N SER A 25 -20.32 6.20 27.72
CA SER A 25 -21.07 6.37 28.98
C SER A 25 -20.84 7.81 29.53
N PRO A 26 -21.85 8.47 30.15
CA PRO A 26 -21.92 9.93 30.14
C PRO A 26 -21.32 10.66 31.36
N ARG A 27 -21.26 12.00 31.21
CA ARG A 27 -20.71 13.01 32.13
C ARG A 27 -21.37 13.03 33.52
N SER A 28 -20.60 13.46 34.52
CA SER A 28 -21.07 14.49 35.46
C SER A 28 -19.90 15.40 35.91
N SER A 29 -20.22 16.51 36.58
CA SER A 29 -19.30 17.65 36.81
C SER A 29 -18.93 17.85 38.28
N THR A 30 -17.75 18.41 38.57
CA THR A 30 -17.63 19.64 39.40
C THR A 30 -16.23 20.24 39.39
N ALA A 31 -16.16 21.56 39.63
CA ALA A 31 -14.98 22.32 40.04
C ALA A 31 -15.44 23.29 41.15
N PRO A 32 -14.54 23.94 41.95
CA PRO A 32 -13.97 25.21 41.48
C PRO A 32 -12.60 25.68 42.07
N GLY A 33 -11.85 26.45 41.26
CA GLY A 33 -10.93 27.51 41.72
C GLY A 33 -9.47 27.11 42.05
N GLY A 34 -8.47 27.98 41.84
CA GLY A 34 -8.48 29.26 41.12
C GLY A 34 -7.27 30.18 41.36
N LYS A 35 -7.25 31.32 40.64
CA LYS A 35 -6.44 32.56 40.82
C LYS A 35 -4.94 32.62 40.41
N HIS A 36 -4.69 33.57 39.49
CA HIS A 36 -3.49 34.45 39.39
C HIS A 36 -2.13 33.83 39.00
N ALA A 37 -1.20 34.50 38.29
CA ALA A 37 -1.20 35.85 37.67
C ALA A 37 -0.26 35.94 36.44
N ALA A 38 -0.39 37.03 35.69
CA ALA A 38 0.54 37.55 34.68
C ALA A 38 0.43 39.11 34.69
N PRO A 39 1.17 39.91 33.89
CA PRO A 39 2.29 39.60 32.99
C PRO A 39 3.53 40.52 33.22
N LYS A 40 4.54 40.43 32.34
CA LYS A 40 5.39 41.59 31.97
C LYS A 40 5.58 41.65 30.46
N LYS A 41 5.44 42.86 29.89
CA LYS A 41 5.80 43.21 28.49
C LYS A 41 7.07 44.06 28.51
N LEU A 42 7.84 44.04 27.42
CA LEU A 42 8.34 45.25 26.75
C LEU A 42 8.80 44.91 25.30
N ARG A 43 8.80 45.93 24.45
CA ARG A 43 9.17 45.99 23.01
C ARG A 43 10.07 47.23 22.83
N PRO A 44 10.51 47.61 21.61
CA PRO A 44 11.23 46.88 20.56
C PRO A 44 12.51 47.68 20.15
N GLN A 45 13.26 47.25 19.12
CA GLN A 45 13.64 48.13 17.98
C GLN A 45 14.44 47.43 16.87
N ASP A 46 14.20 47.92 15.65
CA ASP A 46 14.94 47.81 14.38
C ASP A 46 15.19 49.28 13.91
N PRO A 47 15.92 49.65 12.83
CA PRO A 47 16.37 48.82 11.69
C PRO A 47 17.81 49.09 11.14
N SER A 48 18.13 48.45 10.00
CA SER A 48 18.82 49.01 8.80
C SER A 48 20.20 48.48 8.36
N TRP A 49 20.48 48.68 7.07
CA TRP A 49 21.56 48.13 6.20
C TRP A 49 22.65 49.21 5.92
N PRO A 50 23.88 48.91 5.39
CA PRO A 50 24.02 48.48 3.98
C PRO A 50 25.30 47.66 3.56
N ARG A 51 25.38 47.32 2.26
CA ARG A 51 26.58 46.93 1.46
C ARG A 51 27.14 48.17 0.68
N PRO A 52 28.11 48.13 -0.29
CA PRO A 52 28.97 47.05 -0.83
C PRO A 52 30.49 47.40 -1.05
N ALA A 53 31.33 46.43 -1.45
CA ALA A 53 32.55 46.64 -2.31
C ALA A 53 33.23 45.33 -2.83
N LYS A 54 33.96 45.47 -3.95
CA LYS A 54 35.02 44.63 -4.61
C LYS A 54 35.91 45.63 -5.43
N PRO A 55 37.01 45.29 -6.17
CA PRO A 55 37.76 44.02 -6.40
C PRO A 55 39.31 44.13 -6.20
N GLY A 56 40.10 43.08 -6.55
CA GLY A 56 41.57 43.13 -6.71
C GLY A 56 42.22 41.77 -7.10
N PRO A 57 43.39 41.68 -7.79
CA PRO A 57 43.80 40.46 -8.54
C PRO A 57 45.26 39.92 -8.37
N GLN A 58 45.61 38.85 -9.13
CA GLN A 58 46.96 38.34 -9.51
C GLN A 58 47.82 37.63 -8.40
N GLU A 59 48.74 36.68 -8.65
CA GLU A 59 49.21 36.00 -9.90
C GLU A 59 49.80 34.57 -9.65
N ASN A 60 50.36 33.92 -10.68
CA ASN A 60 50.95 32.55 -10.73
C ASN A 60 52.49 32.60 -10.92
N PRO A 61 53.29 31.56 -10.57
CA PRO A 61 53.89 30.70 -11.63
C PRO A 61 54.30 29.24 -11.25
N SER A 62 54.65 28.45 -12.30
CA SER A 62 55.14 27.05 -12.33
C SER A 62 56.70 26.95 -12.22
N PRO A 63 57.48 25.89 -12.63
CA PRO A 63 57.20 24.53 -13.17
C PRO A 63 58.11 23.35 -12.64
N GLY A 64 57.93 22.09 -13.11
CA GLY A 64 58.91 20.98 -12.91
C GLY A 64 58.55 19.59 -13.53
N ARG A 65 59.39 19.06 -14.43
CA ARG A 65 59.26 17.89 -15.36
C ARG A 65 60.20 16.71 -14.93
N PRO A 66 60.49 15.57 -15.67
CA PRO A 66 59.85 14.83 -16.82
C PRO A 66 60.02 13.24 -16.89
N VAL A 67 59.61 12.59 -18.03
CA VAL A 67 60.05 11.27 -18.66
C VAL A 67 59.52 9.92 -18.05
N SER A 68 59.23 8.78 -18.75
CA SER A 68 59.28 8.25 -20.17
C SER A 68 58.06 7.31 -20.49
N VAL A 69 57.44 7.24 -21.70
CA VAL A 69 57.74 6.45 -22.95
C VAL A 69 57.77 4.91 -22.77
N ILE A 70 56.96 4.08 -23.46
CA ILE A 70 57.12 3.41 -24.81
C ILE A 70 55.74 2.88 -25.35
N ALA A 71 55.60 2.58 -26.67
CA ALA A 71 54.40 2.00 -27.31
C ALA A 71 54.74 0.90 -28.41
N PRO A 72 53.85 0.46 -29.35
CA PRO A 72 53.52 -0.97 -29.61
C PRO A 72 54.08 -1.55 -30.95
N PRO A 73 53.62 -2.73 -31.45
CA PRO A 73 52.57 -2.74 -32.51
C PRO A 73 51.63 -3.98 -32.57
N SER A 74 50.88 -4.14 -33.68
CA SER A 74 49.85 -5.15 -34.05
C SER A 74 50.43 -6.43 -34.74
N THR A 75 49.75 -7.37 -35.44
CA THR A 75 48.45 -7.46 -36.19
C THR A 75 48.16 -8.92 -36.64
N ALA A 76 46.90 -9.36 -36.87
CA ALA A 76 46.50 -10.42 -37.86
C ALA A 76 44.96 -10.68 -37.93
N THR A 77 44.44 -11.19 -39.08
CA THR A 77 43.03 -11.59 -39.38
C THR A 77 42.98 -12.56 -40.59
N PRO A 78 41.82 -13.15 -41.01
CA PRO A 78 40.62 -13.62 -40.31
C PRO A 78 40.57 -15.19 -40.33
N PRO A 79 39.76 -16.01 -41.06
CA PRO A 79 38.57 -15.86 -41.95
C PRO A 79 37.34 -16.77 -41.62
N GLU A 80 36.32 -16.75 -42.49
CA GLU A 80 35.39 -17.79 -43.04
C GLU A 80 35.35 -19.25 -42.48
N GLU A 81 34.28 -20.07 -42.65
CA GLU A 81 32.82 -19.94 -42.93
C GLU A 81 32.18 -21.37 -42.78
N VAL A 82 30.96 -21.63 -43.32
CA VAL A 82 30.27 -22.95 -43.47
C VAL A 82 29.78 -23.62 -42.16
N ARG A 83 28.49 -23.82 -41.80
CA ARG A 83 27.18 -24.17 -42.48
C ARG A 83 26.89 -25.69 -42.45
N LEU A 84 25.59 -26.07 -42.54
CA LEU A 84 25.01 -27.43 -42.72
C LEU A 84 24.83 -28.28 -41.44
N LEU A 85 23.86 -29.21 -41.28
CA LEU A 85 22.47 -29.37 -41.81
C LEU A 85 21.74 -30.52 -41.05
N GLY A 86 20.41 -30.62 -41.18
CA GLY A 86 19.59 -31.83 -40.86
C GLY A 86 18.56 -31.58 -39.74
N ARG A 87 17.24 -31.71 -39.95
CA ARG A 87 16.38 -32.87 -40.33
C ARG A 87 16.33 -33.96 -39.25
N GLY A 88 15.15 -34.46 -38.82
CA GLY A 88 13.76 -34.15 -39.18
C GLY A 88 12.80 -35.31 -38.84
N LEU A 89 11.51 -35.22 -39.29
CA LEU A 89 10.38 -36.16 -39.05
C LEU A 89 9.76 -36.03 -37.63
N VAL A 90 8.45 -35.92 -37.36
CA VAL A 90 7.14 -36.15 -38.06
C VAL A 90 6.54 -37.56 -37.96
N PHE A 91 5.40 -37.67 -37.24
CA PHE A 91 4.13 -38.43 -37.43
C PHE A 91 3.31 -38.22 -36.11
N GLU A 92 2.05 -37.73 -36.07
CA GLU A 92 0.75 -38.40 -36.33
C GLU A 92 0.42 -39.59 -35.39
N HIS A 93 -0.82 -39.88 -34.95
CA HIS A 93 -2.16 -39.50 -35.45
C HIS A 93 -3.30 -39.72 -34.41
N LEU A 94 -4.42 -38.97 -34.54
CA LEU A 94 -5.86 -39.27 -34.24
C LEU A 94 -6.38 -39.87 -32.89
N GLY A 95 -7.59 -39.41 -32.48
CA GLY A 95 -8.49 -40.08 -31.52
C GLY A 95 -9.74 -39.25 -31.09
N ASP A 96 -10.94 -39.58 -31.60
CA ASP A 96 -12.22 -38.85 -31.34
C ASP A 96 -13.13 -39.51 -30.27
N ALA A 97 -14.00 -38.72 -29.60
CA ALA A 97 -15.48 -38.86 -29.63
C ALA A 97 -16.30 -38.29 -28.42
N ALA A 98 -16.78 -37.04 -28.57
CA ALA A 98 -18.10 -36.49 -28.19
C ALA A 98 -18.93 -36.97 -26.95
N ARG A 99 -19.35 -35.99 -26.11
CA ARG A 99 -20.77 -35.66 -25.76
C ARG A 99 -20.89 -34.34 -24.96
N GLY A 100 -22.04 -33.68 -25.02
CA GLY A 100 -22.43 -32.49 -24.23
C GLY A 100 -23.96 -32.43 -24.06
N PRO A 101 -24.63 -31.27 -23.85
CA PRO A 101 -24.10 -29.91 -23.68
C PRO A 101 -24.74 -29.09 -22.53
N PHE A 102 -24.11 -27.97 -22.14
CA PHE A 102 -24.78 -26.75 -21.68
C PHE A 102 -24.00 -25.54 -22.22
N LYS A 103 -24.67 -24.42 -22.52
CA LYS A 103 -24.04 -23.20 -23.07
C LYS A 103 -24.63 -21.93 -22.47
N CYS A 104 -23.79 -21.14 -21.81
CA CYS A 104 -23.89 -19.68 -21.88
C CYS A 104 -23.15 -19.19 -23.13
N GLN A 105 -23.45 -17.98 -23.61
CA GLN A 105 -22.81 -17.40 -24.80
C GLN A 105 -21.89 -16.25 -24.42
N GLU A 106 -20.60 -16.41 -24.65
CA GLU A 106 -19.64 -15.30 -24.75
C GLU A 106 -19.32 -15.02 -26.23
N ALA A 107 -19.06 -13.77 -26.57
CA ALA A 107 -18.83 -13.33 -27.94
C ALA A 107 -17.33 -13.35 -28.29
N THR A 108 -16.87 -14.40 -28.95
CA THR A 108 -15.47 -14.55 -29.39
C THR A 108 -15.13 -13.60 -30.55
N GLY A 109 -14.12 -12.75 -30.36
CA GLY A 109 -13.51 -11.97 -31.45
C GLY A 109 -12.66 -12.86 -32.37
N THR A 110 -12.83 -12.72 -33.69
CA THR A 110 -12.23 -13.63 -34.67
C THR A 110 -10.77 -13.29 -35.00
N LEU A 111 -9.85 -14.22 -34.73
CA LEU A 111 -8.47 -14.17 -35.24
C LEU A 111 -8.41 -14.66 -36.70
N PHE A 112 -7.80 -13.86 -37.58
CA PHE A 112 -7.50 -14.25 -38.96
C PHE A 112 -6.03 -14.71 -39.11
N PRO A 113 -5.74 -15.77 -39.88
CA PRO A 113 -4.38 -16.27 -40.07
C PRO A 113 -3.59 -15.44 -41.09
N THR A 114 -2.33 -15.15 -40.78
CA THR A 114 -1.40 -14.44 -41.68
C THR A 114 -0.76 -15.39 -42.70
N VAL A 115 -1.10 -15.20 -43.99
CA VAL A 115 -0.37 -15.80 -45.11
C VAL A 115 0.69 -14.81 -45.60
N GLY A 116 1.96 -15.23 -45.66
CA GLY A 116 3.06 -14.37 -46.08
C GLY A 116 3.09 -14.13 -47.59
N VAL A 117 3.19 -12.87 -48.00
CA VAL A 117 3.51 -12.46 -49.38
C VAL A 117 4.62 -11.40 -49.33
N SER A 118 5.61 -11.52 -50.22
CA SER A 118 6.75 -10.60 -50.30
C SER A 118 6.52 -9.52 -51.36
N SER A 119 6.50 -8.25 -50.95
CA SER A 119 6.80 -7.10 -51.82
C SER A 119 7.23 -5.88 -51.00
N THR A 120 7.99 -4.96 -51.60
CA THR A 120 8.69 -3.89 -50.91
C THR A 120 7.88 -2.58 -50.82
N ALA A 121 7.50 -2.18 -49.61
CA ALA A 121 7.14 -0.80 -49.28
C ALA A 121 7.45 -0.52 -47.79
N THR A 122 8.13 0.58 -47.47
CA THR A 122 8.58 0.89 -46.10
C THR A 122 7.50 1.59 -45.27
N GLY A 123 6.45 0.84 -44.90
CA GLY A 123 5.50 1.26 -43.87
C GLY A 123 6.15 1.23 -42.48
N ARG A 124 6.64 2.37 -41.97
CA ARG A 124 6.95 2.51 -40.54
C ARG A 124 5.64 2.42 -39.75
N THR A 125 5.49 1.42 -38.90
CA THR A 125 4.42 1.34 -37.90
C THR A 125 4.44 2.62 -37.05
N MET A 126 3.29 3.25 -36.79
CA MET A 126 3.26 4.48 -36.00
C MET A 126 3.71 4.21 -34.55
N ALA A 127 4.50 5.13 -33.99
CA ALA A 127 5.00 5.06 -32.63
C ALA A 127 3.86 5.19 -31.61
N THR A 128 3.72 4.21 -30.73
CA THR A 128 2.65 4.14 -29.70
C THR A 128 3.14 4.36 -28.27
N THR A 129 4.45 4.25 -28.00
CA THR A 129 5.02 4.47 -26.67
C THR A 129 5.59 5.89 -26.55
N PRO A 130 5.57 6.51 -25.35
CA PRO A 130 6.08 7.88 -25.16
C PRO A 130 7.54 8.06 -25.60
N ASP A 131 8.43 7.09 -25.34
CA ASP A 131 9.82 7.14 -25.80
C ASP A 131 9.93 7.05 -27.35
N ALA A 132 9.14 6.19 -28.01
CA ALA A 132 9.16 6.10 -29.47
C ALA A 132 8.51 7.31 -30.17
N ILE A 133 7.50 7.92 -29.55
CA ILE A 133 6.92 9.19 -30.03
C ILE A 133 7.95 10.31 -29.86
N PHE A 134 8.63 10.38 -28.71
CA PHE A 134 9.70 11.35 -28.48
C PHE A 134 10.85 11.20 -29.50
N GLU A 135 11.27 9.96 -29.81
CA GLU A 135 12.24 9.70 -30.88
C GLU A 135 11.75 10.19 -32.25
N ALA A 136 10.47 9.99 -32.58
CA ALA A 136 9.87 10.48 -33.84
C ALA A 136 9.74 12.01 -33.90
N LEU A 137 9.45 12.67 -32.78
CA LEU A 137 9.39 14.13 -32.67
C LEU A 137 10.78 14.78 -32.77
N MET A 138 11.82 14.10 -32.27
CA MET A 138 13.20 14.58 -32.22
C MET A 138 14.07 14.12 -33.40
N ASP A 139 13.53 13.43 -34.41
CA ASP A 139 14.30 12.95 -35.57
C ASP A 139 14.98 14.13 -36.31
N GLY A 140 16.30 14.11 -36.42
CA GLY A 140 17.11 15.23 -36.95
C GLY A 140 17.22 16.50 -36.08
N VAL A 141 16.53 16.60 -34.94
CA VAL A 141 16.54 17.80 -34.07
C VAL A 141 17.83 17.84 -33.24
N THR A 142 18.82 18.61 -33.70
CA THR A 142 20.18 18.66 -33.10
C THR A 142 20.47 19.89 -32.23
N SER A 143 19.63 20.92 -32.29
CA SER A 143 19.71 22.13 -31.46
C SER A 143 18.35 22.81 -31.37
N TRP A 144 18.07 23.48 -30.25
CA TRP A 144 16.93 24.39 -30.13
C TRP A 144 17.38 25.80 -30.52
N ASP A 145 17.10 26.19 -31.76
CA ASP A 145 17.18 27.60 -32.19
C ASP A 145 15.80 28.23 -31.96
N LEU A 146 15.76 29.33 -31.21
CA LEU A 146 14.53 29.88 -30.63
C LEU A 146 14.51 31.41 -30.72
N PRO A 147 13.35 32.02 -31.00
CA PRO A 147 13.23 33.47 -31.12
C PRO A 147 13.43 34.15 -29.75
N LYS A 148 14.49 34.94 -29.63
CA LYS A 148 14.95 35.54 -28.35
C LYS A 148 13.97 36.50 -27.68
N GLU A 149 13.03 37.05 -28.44
CA GLU A 149 12.02 38.01 -27.96
C GLU A 149 10.71 37.30 -27.53
N SER A 150 10.59 35.99 -27.78
CA SER A 150 9.45 35.16 -27.40
C SER A 150 9.68 34.48 -26.06
N ILE A 151 9.20 35.09 -24.98
CA ILE A 151 9.37 34.58 -23.61
C ILE A 151 8.25 33.57 -23.32
N PRO A 152 8.52 32.26 -23.21
CA PRO A 152 7.50 31.24 -23.09
C PRO A 152 6.80 31.24 -21.72
N SER A 153 5.68 30.53 -21.62
CA SER A 153 5.09 30.09 -20.34
C SER A 153 5.59 28.70 -19.92
N GLU A 154 5.64 28.38 -18.63
CA GLU A 154 5.84 27.01 -18.18
C GLU A 154 4.57 26.17 -18.42
N LEU A 155 4.73 24.98 -19.00
CA LEU A 155 3.65 24.03 -19.23
C LEU A 155 3.52 23.05 -18.05
N LEU A 156 2.33 22.98 -17.47
CA LEU A 156 1.96 22.02 -16.44
C LEU A 156 1.41 20.74 -17.09
N LEU A 157 1.95 19.59 -16.71
CA LEU A 157 1.51 18.27 -17.16
C LEU A 157 0.79 17.50 -16.03
N THR A 158 -0.38 16.97 -16.35
CA THR A 158 -1.28 16.26 -15.41
C THR A 158 -1.83 14.95 -15.97
N GLY A 159 -2.11 14.90 -17.28
CA GLY A 159 -2.78 13.77 -17.92
C GLY A 159 -1.91 12.53 -18.06
N GLU A 160 -2.55 11.37 -18.07
CA GLU A 160 -1.87 10.06 -18.14
C GLU A 160 -1.08 9.84 -19.43
N THR A 161 -1.43 10.54 -20.51
CA THR A 161 -0.77 10.48 -21.83
C THR A 161 0.21 11.63 -22.07
N ALA A 162 0.27 12.62 -21.17
CA ALA A 162 1.05 13.85 -21.36
C ALA A 162 2.52 13.65 -20.99
N PHE A 163 3.43 14.07 -21.87
CA PHE A 163 4.88 14.03 -21.62
C PHE A 163 5.62 15.25 -22.19
N PRO A 164 6.75 15.65 -21.57
CA PRO A 164 7.55 16.77 -22.04
C PRO A 164 8.36 16.39 -23.28
N VAL A 165 8.60 17.38 -24.13
CA VAL A 165 9.45 17.28 -25.33
C VAL A 165 10.64 18.24 -25.20
N MET A 166 10.37 19.52 -24.90
CA MET A 166 11.40 20.52 -24.59
C MET A 166 11.32 20.93 -23.12
N VAL A 167 12.48 20.91 -22.45
CA VAL A 167 12.66 21.31 -21.05
C VAL A 167 13.94 22.14 -20.93
N ASN A 168 13.86 23.29 -20.25
CA ASN A 168 15.04 24.16 -20.03
C ASN A 168 15.92 23.65 -18.86
N ASP A 169 17.08 24.28 -18.62
CA ASP A 169 18.00 23.80 -17.58
C ASP A 169 17.52 24.04 -16.13
N LYS A 170 16.49 24.87 -15.94
CA LYS A 170 15.72 25.02 -14.68
C LYS A 170 14.66 23.92 -14.48
N GLY A 171 14.40 23.10 -15.50
CA GLY A 171 13.44 21.99 -15.45
C GLY A 171 12.01 22.34 -15.91
N GLN A 172 11.77 23.57 -16.36
CA GLN A 172 10.45 24.00 -16.82
C GLN A 172 10.13 23.36 -18.17
N VAL A 173 8.91 22.83 -18.35
CA VAL A 173 8.46 22.25 -19.62
C VAL A 173 7.99 23.36 -20.55
N LEU A 174 8.46 23.36 -21.79
CA LEU A 174 8.21 24.42 -22.78
C LEU A 174 7.60 23.90 -24.08
N ILE A 175 7.76 22.61 -24.38
CA ILE A 175 6.99 21.90 -25.41
C ILE A 175 6.56 20.57 -24.82
N ALA A 176 5.31 20.19 -25.01
CA ALA A 176 4.75 18.92 -24.56
C ALA A 176 3.95 18.23 -25.67
N ALA A 177 3.80 16.92 -25.56
CA ALA A 177 2.94 16.12 -26.43
C ALA A 177 1.97 15.28 -25.57
N SER A 178 0.77 15.05 -26.09
CA SER A 178 -0.29 14.27 -25.41
C SER A 178 -1.31 13.72 -26.41
N SER A 179 -2.31 13.00 -25.93
CA SER A 179 -3.44 12.50 -26.72
C SER A 179 -4.76 12.61 -25.95
N TYR A 180 -5.87 12.75 -26.67
CA TYR A 180 -7.21 12.78 -26.10
C TYR A 180 -8.23 12.13 -27.06
N GLY A 181 -9.11 11.28 -26.52
CA GLY A 181 -9.99 10.43 -27.32
C GLY A 181 -9.19 9.52 -28.25
N GLN A 182 -9.27 9.77 -29.56
CA GLN A 182 -8.45 9.12 -30.60
C GLN A 182 -7.36 10.04 -31.20
N GLY A 183 -7.38 11.34 -30.88
CA GLY A 183 -6.49 12.34 -31.46
C GLY A 183 -5.24 12.63 -30.64
N ARG A 184 -4.41 13.52 -31.18
CA ARG A 184 -3.06 13.85 -30.67
C ARG A 184 -2.87 15.35 -30.59
N LEU A 185 -2.04 15.80 -29.65
CA LEU A 185 -1.74 17.22 -29.44
C LEU A 185 -0.23 17.42 -29.28
N VAL A 186 0.29 18.50 -29.87
CA VAL A 186 1.60 19.07 -29.54
C VAL A 186 1.38 20.52 -29.12
N VAL A 187 1.84 20.86 -27.92
CA VAL A 187 1.60 22.14 -27.25
C VAL A 187 2.92 22.88 -27.06
N LEU A 188 3.02 24.10 -27.58
CA LEU A 188 4.20 24.96 -27.49
C LEU A 188 3.91 26.18 -26.61
N SER A 189 4.79 26.46 -25.66
CA SER A 189 4.69 27.54 -24.67
C SER A 189 4.72 29.00 -25.18
N HIS A 190 4.71 29.21 -26.50
CA HIS A 190 4.65 30.52 -27.15
C HIS A 190 4.19 30.35 -28.61
N GLU A 191 3.29 31.19 -29.13
CA GLU A 191 2.80 31.08 -30.52
C GLU A 191 3.89 31.42 -31.54
N GLY A 192 4.72 32.43 -31.27
CA GLY A 192 5.94 32.73 -32.04
C GLY A 192 6.92 31.57 -32.27
N TYR A 193 6.87 30.47 -31.48
CA TYR A 193 7.65 29.26 -31.79
C TYR A 193 7.13 28.52 -33.03
N LEU A 194 5.83 28.58 -33.31
CA LEU A 194 5.23 28.07 -34.56
C LEU A 194 5.60 28.91 -35.78
N LEU A 195 6.15 30.11 -35.57
CA LEU A 195 6.50 31.07 -36.62
C LEU A 195 8.02 31.17 -36.86
N HIS A 196 8.81 30.31 -36.20
CA HIS A 196 10.27 30.41 -36.21
C HIS A 196 10.93 29.31 -37.06
N ALA A 197 11.60 29.72 -38.14
CA ALA A 197 12.27 28.79 -39.07
C ALA A 197 13.36 27.91 -38.42
N GLY A 198 13.99 28.36 -37.32
CA GLY A 198 14.94 27.55 -36.54
C GLY A 198 14.33 26.27 -35.93
N LEU A 199 13.00 26.22 -35.80
CA LEU A 199 12.25 25.04 -35.35
C LEU A 199 11.69 24.18 -36.50
N ALA A 200 11.93 24.52 -37.77
CA ALA A 200 11.33 23.81 -38.91
C ALA A 200 11.46 22.26 -38.86
N PRO A 201 12.61 21.65 -38.49
CA PRO A 201 12.71 20.19 -38.37
C PRO A 201 11.77 19.60 -37.30
N PHE A 202 11.64 20.29 -36.16
CA PHE A 202 10.73 19.88 -35.10
C PHE A 202 9.26 20.06 -35.51
N LEU A 203 8.92 21.19 -36.15
CA LEU A 203 7.56 21.48 -36.60
C LEU A 203 7.10 20.48 -37.69
N PHE A 204 7.98 20.12 -38.62
CA PHE A 204 7.76 19.06 -39.60
C PHE A 204 7.46 17.71 -38.93
N ASN A 205 8.29 17.29 -37.95
CA ASN A 205 8.09 16.05 -37.21
C ASN A 205 6.78 16.08 -36.40
N ALA A 206 6.46 17.20 -35.76
CA ALA A 206 5.25 17.39 -34.98
C ALA A 206 3.99 17.26 -35.85
N VAL A 207 3.90 18.02 -36.96
CA VAL A 207 2.78 17.92 -37.90
C VAL A 207 2.68 16.50 -38.47
N ARG A 208 3.80 15.90 -38.88
CA ARG A 208 3.83 14.51 -39.40
C ARG A 208 3.36 13.48 -38.37
N TRP A 209 3.68 13.65 -37.09
CA TRP A 209 3.17 12.77 -36.02
C TRP A 209 1.69 13.03 -35.71
N LEU A 210 1.21 14.26 -35.89
CA LEU A 210 -0.19 14.63 -35.69
C LEU A 210 -1.10 14.11 -36.81
N CYS A 211 -0.63 14.01 -38.06
CA CYS A 211 -1.39 13.53 -39.23
C CYS A 211 -2.05 12.14 -39.00
N PRO A 212 -3.38 11.99 -39.10
CA PRO A 212 -4.05 10.69 -38.93
C PRO A 212 -3.80 9.72 -40.10
N SER A 213 -3.63 10.23 -41.32
CA SER A 213 -3.13 9.49 -42.50
C SER A 213 -2.19 10.36 -43.33
N PRO A 214 -1.42 9.78 -44.29
CA PRO A 214 -0.53 10.55 -45.17
C PRO A 214 -1.22 11.58 -46.07
N GLU A 215 -2.48 11.33 -46.45
CA GLU A 215 -3.30 12.20 -47.30
C GLU A 215 -4.18 13.17 -46.50
N ALA A 216 -4.04 13.20 -45.17
CA ALA A 216 -4.89 14.00 -44.31
C ALA A 216 -4.55 15.49 -44.41
N PRO A 217 -5.55 16.40 -44.49
CA PRO A 217 -5.31 17.82 -44.72
C PRO A 217 -4.60 18.48 -43.54
N ILE A 218 -3.67 19.41 -43.85
CA ILE A 218 -2.99 20.25 -42.87
C ILE A 218 -3.55 21.66 -43.02
N LEU A 219 -4.27 22.12 -41.99
CA LEU A 219 -4.97 23.40 -41.95
C LEU A 219 -4.35 24.32 -40.90
N VAL A 220 -4.20 25.60 -41.21
CA VAL A 220 -3.51 26.60 -40.39
C VAL A 220 -4.43 27.81 -40.17
N HIS A 221 -4.68 28.17 -38.92
CA HIS A 221 -5.45 29.37 -38.56
C HIS A 221 -4.78 30.64 -39.10
N PRO A 222 -5.51 31.66 -39.60
CA PRO A 222 -4.93 32.86 -40.23
C PRO A 222 -3.90 33.63 -39.39
N SER A 223 -3.98 33.58 -38.04
CA SER A 223 -2.96 34.18 -37.17
C SER A 223 -1.57 33.54 -37.31
N LEU A 224 -1.51 32.28 -37.77
CA LEU A 224 -0.28 31.54 -37.99
C LEU A 224 0.08 31.37 -39.48
N ALA A 225 -0.48 32.17 -40.39
CA ALA A 225 -0.32 31.98 -41.84
C ALA A 225 1.15 31.78 -42.31
N SER A 226 2.14 32.40 -41.65
CA SER A 226 3.56 32.22 -41.95
C SER A 226 4.08 30.79 -41.75
N LEU A 227 3.44 29.97 -40.90
CA LEU A 227 3.77 28.55 -40.70
C LEU A 227 3.59 27.74 -41.99
N VAL A 228 2.67 28.12 -42.88
CA VAL A 228 2.47 27.44 -44.17
C VAL A 228 3.75 27.46 -45.01
N ASN A 229 4.51 28.55 -44.97
CA ASN A 229 5.80 28.64 -45.68
C ASN A 229 6.83 27.68 -45.07
N ILE A 230 6.95 27.66 -43.73
CA ILE A 230 7.89 26.80 -42.99
C ILE A 230 7.60 25.30 -43.26
N LEU A 231 6.32 24.93 -43.32
CA LEU A 231 5.90 23.56 -43.67
C LEU A 231 6.11 23.25 -45.16
N SER A 232 5.82 24.18 -46.06
CA SER A 232 6.02 24.02 -47.52
C SER A 232 7.51 23.88 -47.87
N ASP A 233 8.39 24.70 -47.28
CA ASP A 233 9.85 24.59 -47.42
C ASP A 233 10.39 23.26 -46.87
N SER A 234 9.65 22.63 -45.94
CA SER A 234 9.93 21.30 -45.39
C SER A 234 9.23 20.15 -46.16
N GLY A 235 8.47 20.45 -47.22
CA GLY A 235 7.80 19.45 -48.05
C GLY A 235 6.43 18.96 -47.55
N LEU A 236 5.71 19.77 -46.76
CA LEU A 236 4.32 19.52 -46.34
C LEU A 236 3.39 20.61 -46.90
N GLU A 237 2.42 20.21 -47.72
CA GLU A 237 1.37 21.12 -48.22
C GLU A 237 0.39 21.46 -47.10
N ALA A 238 0.17 22.75 -46.85
CA ALA A 238 -0.74 23.26 -45.83
C ALA A 238 -1.59 24.42 -46.36
N LEU A 239 -2.83 24.54 -45.90
CA LEU A 239 -3.78 25.56 -46.30
C LEU A 239 -4.15 26.48 -45.13
N VAL A 240 -4.46 27.75 -45.41
CA VAL A 240 -4.91 28.71 -44.40
C VAL A 240 -6.44 28.68 -44.32
N GLU A 241 -7.00 28.24 -43.19
CA GLU A 241 -8.44 28.14 -42.95
C GLU A 241 -8.78 28.61 -41.52
N PRO A 242 -9.88 29.35 -41.30
CA PRO A 242 -10.21 29.94 -39.99
C PRO A 242 -10.75 28.94 -38.96
N GLU A 243 -11.03 27.70 -39.36
CA GLU A 243 -11.60 26.67 -38.50
C GLU A 243 -11.06 25.28 -38.87
N PRO A 244 -11.05 24.30 -37.93
CA PRO A 244 -10.78 22.91 -38.29
C PRO A 244 -11.92 22.37 -39.18
N GLY A 245 -11.54 21.69 -40.27
CA GLY A 245 -12.47 21.09 -41.24
C GLY A 245 -13.26 19.90 -40.69
N GLU A 246 -14.26 19.45 -41.46
CA GLU A 246 -15.04 18.25 -41.11
C GLU A 246 -14.24 16.95 -41.28
N THR A 247 -13.29 16.94 -42.22
CA THR A 247 -12.34 15.85 -42.42
C THR A 247 -11.25 15.87 -41.36
N LEU A 248 -10.94 14.69 -40.79
CA LEU A 248 -9.88 14.55 -39.80
C LEU A 248 -8.51 14.79 -40.45
N GLY A 249 -7.73 15.68 -39.85
CA GLY A 249 -6.43 16.13 -40.36
C GLY A 249 -5.56 16.70 -39.24
N VAL A 250 -4.69 17.64 -39.59
CA VAL A 250 -3.97 18.48 -38.62
C VAL A 250 -4.54 19.89 -38.65
N TYR A 251 -4.79 20.47 -37.49
CA TYR A 251 -5.11 21.88 -37.33
C TYR A 251 -4.04 22.59 -36.50
N CYS A 252 -3.53 23.70 -37.02
CA CYS A 252 -2.48 24.51 -36.40
C CYS A 252 -3.06 25.88 -35.98
N THR A 253 -3.02 26.23 -34.69
CA THR A 253 -3.64 27.46 -34.16
C THR A 253 -2.83 28.09 -33.02
N ASP A 254 -3.04 29.38 -32.79
CA ASP A 254 -2.66 29.98 -31.51
C ASP A 254 -3.62 29.53 -30.38
N ALA A 255 -3.25 29.86 -29.14
CA ALA A 255 -3.95 29.49 -27.92
C ALA A 255 -4.86 30.60 -27.34
N TYR A 256 -5.30 31.58 -28.14
CA TYR A 256 -6.08 32.73 -27.68
C TYR A 256 -7.54 32.74 -28.15
N ASN A 257 -7.91 31.85 -29.09
CA ASN A 257 -9.28 31.75 -29.61
C ASN A 257 -10.16 30.82 -28.75
N ASP A 258 -11.07 31.41 -27.98
CA ASP A 258 -12.07 30.71 -27.14
C ASP A 258 -13.27 30.20 -27.96
N THR A 259 -13.69 30.92 -29.01
CA THR A 259 -14.87 30.60 -29.84
C THR A 259 -14.81 29.23 -30.51
N LEU A 260 -13.60 28.68 -30.73
CA LEU A 260 -13.38 27.36 -31.34
C LEU A 260 -13.30 26.20 -30.32
N THR A 261 -13.38 26.48 -29.01
CA THR A 261 -13.08 25.53 -27.92
C THR A 261 -13.69 24.14 -28.12
N ASP A 262 -15.02 24.01 -28.11
CA ASP A 262 -15.67 22.70 -28.18
C ASP A 262 -15.47 22.01 -29.54
N ARG A 263 -15.34 22.79 -30.62
CA ARG A 263 -15.03 22.27 -31.95
C ARG A 263 -13.62 21.66 -31.99
N LEU A 264 -12.64 22.27 -31.32
CA LEU A 264 -11.28 21.74 -31.20
C LEU A 264 -11.23 20.50 -30.30
N VAL A 265 -11.90 20.52 -29.15
CA VAL A 265 -12.01 19.35 -28.26
C VAL A 265 -12.64 18.16 -29.00
N GLN A 266 -13.75 18.36 -29.72
CA GLN A 266 -14.40 17.29 -30.49
C GLN A 266 -13.66 16.92 -31.78
N PHE A 267 -12.87 17.81 -32.38
CA PHE A 267 -11.96 17.48 -33.50
C PHE A 267 -10.86 16.52 -33.02
N VAL A 268 -10.19 16.85 -31.92
CA VAL A 268 -9.16 15.98 -31.32
C VAL A 268 -9.79 14.67 -30.84
N LYS A 269 -10.90 14.70 -30.07
CA LYS A 269 -11.55 13.48 -29.54
C LYS A 269 -11.85 12.45 -30.63
N ARG A 270 -12.24 12.90 -31.82
CA ARG A 270 -12.57 12.06 -33.00
C ARG A 270 -11.36 11.55 -33.80
N GLY A 271 -10.12 11.97 -33.49
CA GLY A 271 -8.91 11.53 -34.20
C GLY A 271 -8.06 12.64 -34.84
N GLY A 272 -8.46 13.90 -34.70
CA GLY A 272 -7.72 15.05 -35.23
C GLY A 272 -6.37 15.27 -34.52
N GLY A 273 -5.41 15.82 -35.25
CA GLY A 273 -4.12 16.29 -34.72
C GLY A 273 -4.15 17.79 -34.46
N LEU A 274 -3.82 18.23 -33.26
CA LEU A 274 -3.78 19.66 -32.89
C LEU A 274 -2.34 20.11 -32.62
N LEU A 275 -1.87 21.10 -33.38
CA LEU A 275 -0.64 21.85 -33.08
C LEU A 275 -1.05 23.21 -32.54
N ILE A 276 -0.73 23.51 -31.29
CA ILE A 276 -1.21 24.71 -30.60
C ILE A 276 -0.10 25.42 -29.84
N GLY A 277 -0.07 26.75 -29.91
CA GLY A 277 0.96 27.55 -29.25
C GLY A 277 0.46 28.88 -28.69
N GLY A 278 1.01 29.30 -27.54
CA GLY A 278 0.68 30.58 -26.92
C GLY A 278 1.31 30.74 -25.53
N GLN A 279 1.22 31.94 -24.97
CA GLN A 279 1.77 32.31 -23.67
C GLN A 279 0.67 32.84 -22.74
N ALA A 280 0.43 32.13 -21.64
CA ALA A 280 -0.59 32.51 -20.67
C ALA A 280 -0.10 33.54 -19.65
N TRP A 281 1.21 33.67 -19.39
CA TRP A 281 1.73 34.73 -18.50
C TRP A 281 1.40 36.14 -19.01
N TYR A 282 1.44 36.36 -20.34
CA TYR A 282 1.11 37.66 -20.92
C TYR A 282 -0.38 37.97 -20.75
N TRP A 283 -1.24 37.00 -21.08
CA TRP A 283 -2.69 37.06 -20.85
C TRP A 283 -3.02 37.31 -19.37
N ALA A 284 -2.33 36.65 -18.44
CA ALA A 284 -2.49 36.83 -16.99
C ALA A 284 -2.19 38.26 -16.54
N SER A 285 -1.22 38.94 -17.17
CA SER A 285 -0.90 40.35 -16.86
C SER A 285 -2.03 41.34 -17.21
N GLU A 286 -2.97 40.93 -18.07
CA GLU A 286 -4.17 41.69 -18.45
C GLU A 286 -5.45 41.22 -17.72
N HIS A 287 -5.51 39.94 -17.29
CA HIS A 287 -6.75 39.28 -16.81
C HIS A 287 -6.72 38.79 -15.35
N GLY A 288 -5.54 38.72 -14.72
CA GLY A 288 -5.30 38.15 -13.39
C GLY A 288 -4.63 36.77 -13.44
N ASN A 289 -3.73 36.50 -12.49
CA ASN A 289 -3.02 35.23 -12.36
C ASN A 289 -3.89 34.12 -11.74
N ASP A 290 -4.91 34.50 -10.94
CA ASP A 290 -5.76 33.62 -10.12
C ASP A 290 -6.71 32.70 -10.90
N LYS A 291 -6.73 32.82 -12.25
CA LYS A 291 -7.70 32.16 -13.13
C LYS A 291 -7.05 31.50 -14.36
N VAL A 292 -5.73 31.43 -14.43
CA VAL A 292 -5.04 31.04 -15.66
C VAL A 292 -5.36 29.59 -16.04
N LEU A 293 -5.39 28.66 -15.09
CA LEU A 293 -5.69 27.25 -15.39
C LEU A 293 -7.14 27.06 -15.83
N SER A 294 -8.06 27.86 -15.28
CA SER A 294 -9.50 27.73 -15.52
C SER A 294 -10.09 28.62 -16.61
N SER A 295 -9.40 29.68 -17.05
CA SER A 295 -9.97 30.72 -17.92
C SER A 295 -9.12 31.09 -19.15
N PHE A 296 -7.82 30.73 -19.22
CA PHE A 296 -7.03 30.97 -20.44
C PHE A 296 -7.60 30.17 -21.62
N PRO A 297 -7.85 30.76 -22.82
CA PRO A 297 -8.51 30.06 -23.94
C PRO A 297 -7.81 28.76 -24.35
N GLY A 298 -6.48 28.74 -24.42
CA GLY A 298 -5.70 27.53 -24.68
C GLY A 298 -5.96 26.41 -23.67
N ASN A 299 -6.14 26.75 -22.40
CA ASN A 299 -6.45 25.78 -21.34
C ASN A 299 -7.86 25.21 -21.48
N GLN A 300 -8.80 25.88 -22.16
CA GLN A 300 -10.10 25.28 -22.50
C GLN A 300 -9.98 24.12 -23.51
N VAL A 301 -8.87 24.04 -24.25
CA VAL A 301 -8.64 23.04 -25.31
C VAL A 301 -7.59 22.01 -24.92
N THR A 302 -6.47 22.42 -24.32
CA THR A 302 -5.34 21.50 -24.02
C THR A 302 -5.50 20.76 -22.69
N SER A 303 -6.27 21.30 -21.74
CA SER A 303 -6.47 20.70 -20.41
C SER A 303 -7.11 19.30 -20.47
N VAL A 304 -7.97 19.04 -21.46
CA VAL A 304 -8.63 17.72 -21.64
C VAL A 304 -7.61 16.61 -21.90
N ALA A 305 -6.49 16.96 -22.55
CA ALA A 305 -5.31 16.11 -22.76
C ALA A 305 -4.27 16.24 -21.62
N GLY A 306 -4.64 16.91 -20.53
CA GLY A 306 -3.81 17.10 -19.34
C GLY A 306 -2.59 18.01 -19.51
N VAL A 307 -2.61 18.94 -20.47
CA VAL A 307 -1.56 19.94 -20.68
C VAL A 307 -2.13 21.34 -20.43
N TYR A 308 -1.51 22.10 -19.53
CA TYR A 308 -1.93 23.47 -19.22
C TYR A 308 -0.78 24.46 -19.44
N PHE A 309 -1.11 25.65 -19.93
CA PHE A 309 -0.27 26.84 -19.86
C PHE A 309 -0.42 27.46 -18.46
N THR A 310 0.67 27.96 -17.87
CA THR A 310 0.67 28.64 -16.56
C THR A 310 1.05 30.12 -16.68
N ASP A 311 0.87 30.87 -15.60
CA ASP A 311 1.31 32.27 -15.45
C ASP A 311 2.84 32.42 -15.29
N VAL A 312 3.56 31.31 -15.15
CA VAL A 312 4.99 31.30 -14.84
C VAL A 312 5.82 31.49 -16.10
N TYR A 313 6.65 32.54 -16.12
CA TYR A 313 7.67 32.77 -17.15
C TYR A 313 8.63 31.57 -17.27
N GLY A 314 8.76 31.03 -18.49
CA GLY A 314 9.75 30.04 -18.86
C GLY A 314 11.09 30.70 -19.22
N ASP A 315 12.18 30.21 -18.63
CA ASP A 315 13.53 30.71 -18.90
C ASP A 315 14.05 30.27 -20.29
N VAL A 316 14.72 31.20 -20.99
CA VAL A 316 15.23 31.03 -22.37
C VAL A 316 16.76 31.05 -22.50
N ASP A 317 17.51 31.15 -21.40
CA ASP A 317 18.98 31.27 -21.48
C ASP A 317 19.64 29.97 -21.95
N ARG A 318 19.09 28.80 -21.56
CA ARG A 318 19.74 27.49 -21.74
C ARG A 318 18.79 26.31 -21.91
N PHE A 319 18.98 25.61 -23.02
CA PHE A 319 18.29 24.36 -23.36
C PHE A 319 19.27 23.20 -23.53
N LYS A 320 18.79 21.96 -23.35
CA LYS A 320 19.57 20.75 -23.60
C LYS A 320 18.76 19.77 -24.43
N ILE A 321 19.29 19.36 -25.57
CA ILE A 321 18.72 18.29 -26.39
C ILE A 321 18.75 16.99 -25.57
N SER A 322 17.57 16.45 -25.31
CA SER A 322 17.40 15.21 -24.53
C SER A 322 17.34 14.01 -25.47
N LYS A 323 18.01 12.91 -25.10
CA LYS A 323 18.05 11.66 -25.89
C LYS A 323 16.94 10.65 -25.55
N LYS A 324 16.05 11.02 -24.64
CA LYS A 324 14.90 10.26 -24.11
C LYS A 324 13.89 11.26 -23.55
N VAL A 325 12.65 10.83 -23.31
CA VAL A 325 11.62 11.68 -22.66
C VAL A 325 12.20 12.34 -21.39
N PRO A 326 12.25 13.69 -21.34
CA PRO A 326 12.70 14.46 -20.18
C PRO A 326 11.93 14.11 -18.90
N LYS A 327 12.48 14.53 -17.75
CA LYS A 327 11.77 14.36 -16.47
C LYS A 327 10.67 15.42 -16.34
N ILE A 328 9.50 14.98 -15.89
CA ILE A 328 8.43 15.86 -15.42
C ILE A 328 8.82 16.40 -14.04
N PRO A 329 8.66 17.73 -13.76
CA PRO A 329 8.92 18.31 -12.45
C PRO A 329 8.09 17.69 -11.31
N LEU A 330 8.65 17.71 -10.10
CA LEU A 330 7.89 17.35 -8.89
C LEU A 330 6.88 18.44 -8.52
N HIS A 331 7.34 19.68 -8.45
CA HIS A 331 6.60 20.80 -7.86
C HIS A 331 6.44 21.92 -8.87
N ILE A 332 5.18 22.26 -9.16
CA ILE A 332 4.76 23.39 -10.00
C ILE A 332 4.32 24.53 -9.07
N ARG A 333 4.23 25.76 -9.56
CA ARG A 333 4.06 26.98 -8.72
C ARG A 333 2.63 27.51 -8.60
N CYS A 334 1.68 26.98 -9.37
CA CYS A 334 0.29 27.43 -9.48
C CYS A 334 -0.61 27.07 -8.27
N TRP A 335 -0.14 27.30 -7.04
CA TRP A 335 -0.88 26.95 -5.81
C TRP A 335 -1.97 27.94 -5.42
N GLU A 336 -1.89 29.19 -5.91
CA GLU A 336 -2.82 30.26 -5.52
C GLU A 336 -4.26 29.98 -5.99
N GLU A 337 -4.46 29.51 -7.24
CA GLU A 337 -5.78 29.11 -7.77
C GLU A 337 -6.39 27.92 -6.99
N LEU A 338 -5.57 26.97 -6.54
CA LEU A 338 -6.01 25.84 -5.69
C LEU A 338 -6.37 26.29 -4.26
N GLY A 339 -5.73 27.35 -3.75
CA GLY A 339 -6.07 27.98 -2.47
C GLY A 339 -7.49 28.53 -2.48
N TYR A 340 -7.85 29.29 -3.52
CA TYR A 340 -9.21 29.82 -3.69
C TYR A 340 -10.28 28.72 -3.81
N ASP A 341 -9.97 27.58 -4.43
CA ASP A 341 -10.89 26.43 -4.45
C ASP A 341 -11.08 25.81 -3.07
N GLN A 342 -10.00 25.63 -2.32
CA GLN A 342 -10.04 25.10 -0.96
C GLN A 342 -10.81 26.04 -0.01
N GLU A 343 -10.69 27.36 -0.19
CA GLU A 343 -11.47 28.35 0.55
C GLU A 343 -12.97 28.28 0.20
N GLN A 344 -13.34 28.23 -1.09
CA GLN A 344 -14.74 28.08 -1.52
C GLN A 344 -15.39 26.78 -1.00
N LEU A 345 -14.66 25.66 -1.04
CA LEU A 345 -15.16 24.36 -0.56
C LEU A 345 -15.37 24.34 0.95
N LEU A 346 -14.62 25.16 1.71
CA LEU A 346 -14.65 25.21 3.17
C LEU A 346 -15.31 26.48 3.73
N ASP A 347 -16.00 27.27 2.91
CA ASP A 347 -16.66 28.51 3.36
C ASP A 347 -17.75 28.23 4.42
N GLY A 348 -17.73 29.01 5.50
CA GLY A 348 -18.54 28.82 6.70
C GLY A 348 -18.17 27.59 7.57
N ILE A 349 -17.23 26.74 7.14
CA ILE A 349 -16.93 25.47 7.81
C ILE A 349 -15.82 25.63 8.84
N SER A 350 -16.15 25.40 10.11
CA SER A 350 -15.16 25.38 11.20
C SER A 350 -14.69 23.98 11.59
N LYS A 351 -15.49 22.94 11.31
CA LYS A 351 -15.20 21.53 11.59
C LYS A 351 -15.83 20.61 10.56
N LEU A 352 -15.20 19.47 10.34
CA LEU A 352 -15.69 18.36 9.53
C LEU A 352 -15.97 17.18 10.47
N ASN A 353 -17.22 16.69 10.52
CA ASN A 353 -17.61 15.58 11.40
C ASN A 353 -17.75 14.28 10.62
N ILE A 354 -16.81 13.36 10.82
CA ILE A 354 -16.76 12.08 10.12
C ILE A 354 -17.27 10.90 10.96
N LYS A 355 -17.89 11.16 12.13
CA LYS A 355 -18.60 10.16 12.96
C LYS A 355 -19.92 9.69 12.32
N THR A 356 -19.84 9.14 11.10
CA THR A 356 -20.99 8.79 10.25
C THR A 356 -21.46 7.33 10.39
N GLY A 357 -21.04 6.63 11.45
CA GLY A 357 -21.26 5.18 11.64
C GLY A 357 -20.35 4.29 10.79
N GLY A 358 -19.80 4.80 9.68
CA GLY A 358 -18.80 4.12 8.86
C GLY A 358 -17.36 4.27 9.35
N VAL A 359 -16.49 3.37 8.91
CA VAL A 359 -15.03 3.46 9.10
C VAL A 359 -14.39 3.95 7.79
N PRO A 360 -13.88 5.19 7.73
CA PRO A 360 -13.27 5.74 6.52
C PRO A 360 -11.93 5.07 6.19
N SER A 361 -11.58 5.07 4.90
CA SER A 361 -10.20 4.85 4.45
C SER A 361 -9.34 6.10 4.69
N GLN A 362 -8.03 6.00 4.45
CA GLN A 362 -7.19 7.17 4.19
C GLN A 362 -7.26 7.53 2.69
N LEU A 363 -6.97 8.79 2.34
CA LEU A 363 -6.83 9.25 0.95
C LEU A 363 -5.37 9.57 0.62
N LEU A 364 -4.98 9.29 -0.62
CA LEU A 364 -3.73 9.73 -1.24
C LEU A 364 -4.03 10.88 -2.20
N VAL A 365 -3.33 12.01 -2.02
CA VAL A 365 -3.42 13.19 -2.88
C VAL A 365 -2.10 13.33 -3.64
N HIS A 366 -2.09 12.96 -4.93
CA HIS A 366 -0.86 12.79 -5.72
C HIS A 366 -0.88 13.50 -7.10
N GLY A 367 -2.00 14.09 -7.50
CA GLY A 367 -2.12 14.94 -8.69
C GLY A 367 -1.44 16.30 -8.54
N SER A 368 -1.00 16.90 -9.63
CA SER A 368 -0.44 18.26 -9.60
C SER A 368 -1.50 19.34 -9.33
N LEU A 369 -2.78 19.04 -9.56
CA LEU A 369 -3.95 19.89 -9.32
C LEU A 369 -4.93 19.27 -8.31
N ALA A 370 -4.42 18.38 -7.46
CA ALA A 370 -5.17 17.73 -6.39
C ALA A 370 -4.73 18.30 -5.03
N PHE A 371 -5.67 18.47 -4.10
CA PHE A 371 -5.43 19.12 -2.81
C PHE A 371 -6.32 18.53 -1.70
N PRO A 372 -5.82 18.47 -0.45
CA PRO A 372 -6.61 18.02 0.70
C PRO A 372 -7.66 19.09 1.10
N LEU A 373 -8.76 18.63 1.69
CA LEU A 373 -9.81 19.45 2.29
C LEU A 373 -9.97 19.14 3.79
N GLY A 374 -9.87 17.86 4.14
CA GLY A 374 -9.96 17.36 5.52
C GLY A 374 -8.80 16.43 5.85
N LEU A 375 -8.04 16.82 6.89
CA LEU A 375 -6.90 16.10 7.44
C LEU A 375 -7.13 15.89 8.94
N ASP A 376 -6.71 14.75 9.49
CA ASP A 376 -6.64 14.56 10.94
C ASP A 376 -5.37 15.17 11.55
N THR A 377 -5.15 15.00 12.85
CA THR A 377 -3.98 15.53 13.56
C THR A 377 -2.66 14.84 13.21
N SER A 378 -2.69 13.77 12.41
CA SER A 378 -1.54 13.03 11.90
C SER A 378 -1.38 13.19 10.38
N LEU A 379 -2.09 14.17 9.79
CA LEU A 379 -2.13 14.47 8.35
C LEU A 379 -2.72 13.33 7.50
N HIS A 380 -3.51 12.43 8.09
CA HIS A 380 -4.27 11.46 7.32
C HIS A 380 -5.45 12.17 6.63
N CYS A 381 -5.48 12.13 5.29
CA CYS A 381 -6.51 12.79 4.50
C CYS A 381 -7.80 11.95 4.46
N PHE A 382 -8.96 12.58 4.71
CA PHE A 382 -10.29 11.96 4.63
C PHE A 382 -11.25 12.64 3.65
N LEU A 383 -10.93 13.87 3.22
CA LEU A 383 -11.63 14.60 2.16
C LEU A 383 -10.60 15.31 1.28
N ALA A 384 -10.74 15.21 -0.04
CA ALA A 384 -9.85 15.83 -1.02
C ALA A 384 -10.64 16.34 -2.25
N ALA A 385 -10.02 17.21 -3.03
CA ALA A 385 -10.54 17.65 -4.33
C ALA A 385 -9.43 17.70 -5.38
N ALA A 386 -9.83 17.78 -6.66
CA ALA A 386 -8.94 17.98 -7.79
C ALA A 386 -9.61 18.74 -8.94
N ARG A 387 -8.82 19.43 -9.75
CA ARG A 387 -9.20 19.86 -11.11
C ARG A 387 -8.60 18.91 -12.15
N TYR A 388 -9.39 18.57 -13.17
CA TYR A 388 -8.91 17.75 -14.30
C TYR A 388 -9.66 18.12 -15.58
N GLY A 389 -8.94 18.40 -16.66
CA GLY A 389 -9.51 19.06 -17.83
C GLY A 389 -10.19 20.37 -17.46
N ARG A 390 -11.40 20.57 -17.98
CA ARG A 390 -12.27 21.70 -17.62
C ARG A 390 -13.06 21.44 -16.32
N GLY A 391 -13.13 20.19 -15.86
CA GLY A 391 -13.98 19.74 -14.76
C GLY A 391 -13.27 19.56 -13.42
N ARG A 392 -14.03 19.01 -12.47
CA ARG A 392 -13.77 19.12 -11.04
C ARG A 392 -14.16 17.83 -10.32
N VAL A 393 -13.45 17.48 -9.25
CA VAL A 393 -13.67 16.25 -8.47
C VAL A 393 -13.61 16.56 -6.98
N VAL A 394 -14.55 16.00 -6.21
CA VAL A 394 -14.52 15.94 -4.74
C VAL A 394 -14.62 14.48 -4.31
N LEU A 395 -13.68 14.05 -3.48
CA LEU A 395 -13.53 12.67 -3.00
C LEU A 395 -13.69 12.61 -1.48
N ALA A 396 -14.58 11.73 -1.02
CA ALA A 396 -14.76 11.38 0.39
C ALA A 396 -14.29 9.95 0.69
N ALA A 397 -13.59 9.78 1.83
CA ALA A 397 -13.04 8.50 2.26
C ALA A 397 -14.05 7.42 2.71
N HIS A 398 -15.35 7.71 2.58
CA HIS A 398 -16.46 6.80 2.77
C HIS A 398 -17.70 7.42 2.10
N GLU A 399 -18.57 6.61 1.48
CA GLU A 399 -19.83 7.09 0.92
C GLU A 399 -20.83 7.60 1.97
N SER A 400 -20.68 7.20 3.25
CA SER A 400 -21.52 7.68 4.35
C SER A 400 -21.37 9.19 4.57
N LEU A 401 -20.19 9.76 4.30
CA LEU A 401 -19.92 11.20 4.33
C LEU A 401 -20.75 11.98 3.31
N LEU A 402 -21.15 11.35 2.21
CA LEU A 402 -22.02 11.95 1.20
C LEU A 402 -23.49 11.98 1.61
N CYS A 403 -23.85 11.34 2.73
CA CYS A 403 -25.23 11.21 3.22
C CYS A 403 -25.41 11.71 4.67
N ALA A 404 -24.37 12.31 5.27
CA ALA A 404 -24.36 12.69 6.67
C ALA A 404 -24.88 14.13 6.87
N PRO A 405 -25.91 14.38 7.72
CA PRO A 405 -26.41 15.72 7.99
C PRO A 405 -25.34 16.67 8.55
N GLU A 406 -24.37 16.18 9.33
CA GLU A 406 -23.28 17.01 9.86
C GLU A 406 -22.25 17.42 8.80
N MET A 407 -22.34 16.85 7.59
CA MET A 407 -21.55 17.23 6.41
C MET A 407 -22.37 18.07 5.42
N GLU A 408 -23.66 18.32 5.67
CA GLU A 408 -24.58 19.03 4.77
C GLU A 408 -24.03 20.38 4.23
N PRO A 409 -23.45 21.29 5.05
CA PRO A 409 -22.88 22.54 4.52
C PRO A 409 -21.70 22.31 3.56
N PHE A 410 -20.87 21.31 3.84
CA PHE A 410 -19.77 20.90 2.95
C PHE A 410 -20.31 20.35 1.63
N LEU A 411 -21.33 19.50 1.67
CA LEU A 411 -21.93 18.91 0.48
C LEU A 411 -22.55 19.97 -0.43
N PHE A 412 -23.14 21.04 0.12
CA PHE A 412 -23.61 22.16 -0.69
C PHE A 412 -22.49 22.99 -1.31
N ASN A 413 -21.41 23.28 -0.57
CA ASN A 413 -20.24 23.95 -1.15
C ASN A 413 -19.60 23.08 -2.25
N ALA A 414 -19.47 21.77 -2.01
CA ALA A 414 -18.95 20.80 -2.97
C ALA A 414 -19.80 20.74 -4.25
N VAL A 415 -21.12 20.54 -4.16
CA VAL A 415 -21.99 20.44 -5.35
C VAL A 415 -22.02 21.75 -6.14
N ARG A 416 -22.02 22.92 -5.48
CA ARG A 416 -21.90 24.23 -6.15
C ARG A 416 -20.56 24.40 -6.85
N TRP A 417 -19.46 24.09 -6.16
CA TRP A 417 -18.12 24.17 -6.74
C TRP A 417 -17.93 23.19 -7.91
N LEU A 418 -18.50 21.99 -7.83
CA LEU A 418 -18.49 20.98 -8.89
C LEU A 418 -19.28 21.42 -10.13
N ALA A 419 -20.45 22.03 -9.97
CA ALA A 419 -21.24 22.55 -11.08
C ALA A 419 -20.63 23.80 -11.73
N GLY A 420 -19.95 24.65 -10.95
CA GLY A 420 -19.40 25.91 -11.43
C GLY A 420 -20.50 26.83 -11.97
N GLU A 421 -20.37 27.24 -13.23
CA GLU A 421 -21.38 28.07 -13.91
C GLU A 421 -22.43 27.25 -14.70
N GLN A 422 -22.32 25.92 -14.73
CA GLN A 422 -23.18 25.06 -15.53
C GLN A 422 -24.57 24.91 -14.91
N LYS A 423 -25.60 24.94 -15.78
CA LYS A 423 -27.02 24.86 -15.40
C LYS A 423 -27.65 23.50 -15.76
N GLY A 424 -26.83 22.46 -15.76
CA GLY A 424 -27.26 21.08 -16.03
C GLY A 424 -28.01 20.45 -14.85
N ASN A 425 -28.30 19.16 -14.98
CA ASN A 425 -28.88 18.34 -13.92
C ASN A 425 -27.79 17.83 -12.95
N ILE A 426 -28.15 17.59 -11.68
CA ILE A 426 -27.29 16.90 -10.72
C ILE A 426 -27.75 15.44 -10.65
N GLY A 427 -27.10 14.56 -11.40
CA GLY A 427 -27.42 13.13 -11.38
C GLY A 427 -26.89 12.46 -10.13
N VAL A 428 -27.76 11.92 -9.28
CA VAL A 428 -27.38 11.17 -8.09
C VAL A 428 -27.60 9.68 -8.34
N ASN A 429 -26.54 8.89 -8.20
CA ASN A 429 -26.62 7.45 -8.41
C ASN A 429 -27.64 6.81 -7.45
N GLU A 430 -28.43 5.86 -7.94
CA GLU A 430 -29.48 5.14 -7.19
C GLU A 430 -29.03 4.55 -5.83
N SER A 431 -27.73 4.31 -5.62
CA SER A 431 -27.17 3.83 -4.35
C SER A 431 -26.99 4.92 -3.27
N LEU A 432 -27.21 6.20 -3.61
CA LEU A 432 -27.03 7.39 -2.76
C LEU A 432 -28.36 8.16 -2.54
N ARG A 433 -29.47 7.44 -2.37
CA ARG A 433 -30.82 8.05 -2.24
C ARG A 433 -30.93 9.09 -1.13
N ASN A 434 -30.17 8.94 -0.04
CA ASN A 434 -30.15 9.91 1.06
C ASN A 434 -29.52 11.25 0.65
N LEU A 435 -28.47 11.24 -0.19
CA LEU A 435 -27.90 12.46 -0.78
C LEU A 435 -28.92 13.12 -1.71
N HIS A 436 -29.61 12.35 -2.55
CA HIS A 436 -30.65 12.89 -3.43
C HIS A 436 -31.73 13.64 -2.64
N SER A 437 -32.23 13.05 -1.55
CA SER A 437 -33.19 13.71 -0.65
C SER A 437 -32.61 15.00 -0.05
N LEU A 438 -31.39 14.95 0.50
CA LEU A 438 -30.71 16.09 1.10
C LEU A 438 -30.58 17.29 0.14
N LEU A 439 -30.25 17.03 -1.12
CA LEU A 439 -30.16 18.05 -2.18
C LEU A 439 -31.55 18.52 -2.65
N SER A 440 -32.53 17.60 -2.76
CA SER A 440 -33.92 17.89 -3.16
C SER A 440 -34.63 18.80 -2.15
N ASP A 441 -34.50 18.51 -0.85
CA ASP A 441 -35.13 19.27 0.23
C ASP A 441 -34.63 20.73 0.29
N HIS A 442 -33.44 20.98 -0.26
CA HIS A 442 -32.83 22.30 -0.43
C HIS A 442 -33.07 22.95 -1.80
N GLY A 443 -33.93 22.35 -2.64
CA GLY A 443 -34.37 22.93 -3.91
C GLY A 443 -33.33 22.90 -5.03
N LEU A 444 -32.32 22.03 -4.95
CA LEU A 444 -31.42 21.79 -6.08
C LEU A 444 -32.08 20.89 -7.13
N ASN A 445 -31.77 21.15 -8.41
CA ASN A 445 -32.26 20.34 -9.51
C ASN A 445 -31.41 19.06 -9.65
N CYS A 446 -31.86 17.98 -9.01
CA CYS A 446 -31.25 16.66 -9.07
C CYS A 446 -32.24 15.58 -9.51
N SER A 447 -31.73 14.44 -10.00
CA SER A 447 -32.51 13.23 -10.27
C SER A 447 -31.81 11.98 -9.72
N LEU A 448 -32.57 10.90 -9.54
CA LEU A 448 -32.04 9.56 -9.26
C LEU A 448 -31.79 8.81 -10.55
N GLU A 449 -30.54 8.44 -10.80
CA GLU A 449 -30.11 7.79 -12.04
C GLU A 449 -29.31 6.52 -11.75
N SER A 450 -29.38 5.54 -12.64
CA SER A 450 -28.57 4.31 -12.53
C SER A 450 -27.14 4.49 -13.08
N HIS A 451 -26.97 5.43 -14.03
CA HIS A 451 -25.76 5.62 -14.84
C HIS A 451 -25.50 7.11 -15.14
N LEU A 452 -24.30 7.43 -15.62
CA LEU A 452 -23.94 8.76 -16.11
C LEU A 452 -24.65 9.10 -17.44
N THR A 453 -25.33 10.25 -17.51
CA THR A 453 -26.02 10.76 -18.71
C THR A 453 -25.46 12.12 -19.19
N SER A 454 -25.78 12.52 -20.42
CA SER A 454 -25.18 13.68 -21.09
C SER A 454 -25.81 15.04 -20.73
N ASP A 455 -26.88 15.07 -19.95
CA ASP A 455 -27.57 16.27 -19.45
C ASP A 455 -27.09 16.71 -18.04
N MET A 456 -26.26 15.90 -17.40
CA MET A 456 -25.68 16.19 -16.09
C MET A 456 -24.61 17.28 -16.18
N CYS A 457 -24.57 18.21 -15.22
CA CYS A 457 -23.36 18.98 -14.92
C CYS A 457 -22.56 18.37 -13.75
N VAL A 458 -23.24 17.67 -12.83
CA VAL A 458 -22.62 16.97 -11.70
C VAL A 458 -23.14 15.53 -11.64
N TYR A 459 -22.25 14.57 -11.42
CA TYR A 459 -22.59 13.18 -11.13
C TYR A 459 -22.10 12.79 -9.73
N CYS A 460 -23.00 12.22 -8.93
CA CYS A 460 -22.74 11.81 -7.55
C CYS A 460 -22.81 10.28 -7.42
N CYS A 461 -21.70 9.59 -7.12
CA CYS A 461 -21.63 8.12 -7.16
C CYS A 461 -20.78 7.49 -6.04
N LYS A 462 -20.81 6.15 -5.94
CA LYS A 462 -19.97 5.38 -5.02
C LYS A 462 -18.75 4.79 -5.73
N ALA A 463 -17.63 4.70 -5.02
CA ALA A 463 -16.34 4.21 -5.51
C ALA A 463 -16.27 2.68 -5.70
N TYR A 464 -17.40 1.99 -5.94
CA TYR A 464 -17.51 0.52 -5.95
C TYR A 464 -17.78 -0.11 -7.32
N SER A 465 -17.81 0.68 -8.40
CA SER A 465 -17.88 0.17 -9.77
C SER A 465 -17.06 1.04 -10.72
N ASP A 466 -16.36 0.40 -11.64
CA ASP A 466 -15.49 0.96 -12.68
C ASP A 466 -16.08 0.78 -14.09
N GLN A 467 -17.28 0.19 -14.21
CA GLN A 467 -17.96 -0.09 -15.48
C GLN A 467 -18.13 1.15 -16.36
N GLU A 468 -18.21 2.35 -15.75
CA GLU A 468 -18.31 3.63 -16.44
C GLU A 468 -17.05 4.50 -16.32
N ALA A 469 -15.91 3.96 -15.83
CA ALA A 469 -14.73 4.75 -15.46
C ALA A 469 -14.25 5.67 -16.58
N LYS A 470 -14.10 5.14 -17.81
CA LYS A 470 -13.71 5.95 -18.97
C LYS A 470 -14.74 7.05 -19.32
N LYS A 471 -16.05 6.79 -19.16
CA LYS A 471 -17.08 7.82 -19.37
C LYS A 471 -16.95 8.93 -18.33
N ILE A 472 -16.73 8.56 -17.07
CA ILE A 472 -16.57 9.50 -15.94
C ILE A 472 -15.30 10.35 -16.13
N GLN A 473 -14.20 9.74 -16.59
CA GLN A 473 -12.95 10.42 -16.93
C GLN A 473 -13.13 11.39 -18.10
N GLU A 474 -13.80 10.99 -19.18
CA GLU A 474 -14.11 11.88 -20.31
C GLU A 474 -15.06 13.02 -19.90
N PHE A 475 -16.10 12.73 -19.11
CA PHE A 475 -17.05 13.71 -18.58
C PHE A 475 -16.36 14.78 -17.72
N VAL A 476 -15.54 14.39 -16.74
CA VAL A 476 -14.76 15.34 -15.93
C VAL A 476 -13.78 16.11 -16.82
N ALA A 477 -13.05 15.45 -17.72
CA ALA A 477 -12.13 16.15 -18.63
C ALA A 477 -12.83 17.22 -19.48
N GLU A 478 -14.03 16.94 -19.98
CA GLU A 478 -14.83 17.87 -20.80
C GLU A 478 -15.59 18.94 -19.98
N GLY A 479 -15.58 18.89 -18.64
CA GLY A 479 -16.13 19.96 -17.80
C GLY A 479 -17.04 19.51 -16.65
N GLY A 480 -17.38 18.23 -16.56
CA GLY A 480 -18.28 17.69 -15.54
C GLY A 480 -17.71 17.75 -14.12
N GLY A 481 -18.61 17.84 -13.15
CA GLY A 481 -18.31 17.70 -11.72
C GLY A 481 -18.54 16.28 -11.22
N LEU A 482 -17.57 15.68 -10.54
CA LEU A 482 -17.70 14.36 -9.90
C LEU A 482 -17.69 14.49 -8.37
N LEU A 483 -18.77 14.07 -7.71
CA LEU A 483 -18.80 13.81 -6.27
C LEU A 483 -18.77 12.30 -6.02
N ILE A 484 -17.72 11.80 -5.39
CA ILE A 484 -17.51 10.35 -5.26
C ILE A 484 -17.01 9.98 -3.86
N GLY A 485 -17.48 8.84 -3.36
CA GLY A 485 -17.11 8.38 -2.02
C GLY A 485 -17.14 6.86 -1.87
N GLY A 486 -16.28 6.36 -0.99
CA GLY A 486 -16.18 4.95 -0.65
C GLY A 486 -14.89 4.64 0.11
N GLN A 487 -14.79 3.44 0.65
CA GLN A 487 -13.58 2.96 1.34
C GLN A 487 -13.00 1.73 0.64
N ALA A 488 -11.66 1.60 0.66
CA ALA A 488 -10.94 0.52 0.00
C ALA A 488 -10.38 -0.53 0.97
N TRP A 489 -10.38 -0.25 2.28
CA TRP A 489 -9.87 -1.18 3.30
C TRP A 489 -10.65 -2.50 3.33
N TRP A 490 -11.99 -2.44 3.18
CA TRP A 490 -12.82 -3.64 3.11
C TRP A 490 -12.51 -4.44 1.84
N TRP A 491 -12.42 -3.78 0.68
CA TRP A 491 -12.05 -4.44 -0.57
C TRP A 491 -10.67 -5.12 -0.47
N ALA A 492 -9.68 -4.46 0.14
CA ALA A 492 -8.35 -5.02 0.34
C ALA A 492 -8.35 -6.23 1.29
N SER A 493 -9.20 -6.23 2.33
CA SER A 493 -9.38 -7.37 3.23
C SER A 493 -9.90 -8.63 2.51
N GLN A 494 -10.73 -8.46 1.48
CA GLN A 494 -11.25 -9.56 0.66
C GLN A 494 -10.28 -9.96 -0.48
N ASN A 495 -9.45 -9.02 -0.97
CA ASN A 495 -8.55 -9.21 -2.13
C ASN A 495 -7.06 -9.27 -1.72
N THR A 496 -6.75 -10.03 -0.67
CA THR A 496 -5.39 -10.06 -0.08
C THR A 496 -4.32 -10.56 -1.05
N GLY A 497 -3.36 -9.70 -1.40
CA GLY A 497 -2.33 -9.94 -2.42
C GLY A 497 -2.53 -9.18 -3.73
N SER A 498 -3.61 -8.40 -3.84
CA SER A 498 -3.88 -7.46 -4.93
C SER A 498 -3.69 -6.01 -4.45
N SER A 499 -3.09 -5.14 -5.27
CA SER A 499 -2.99 -3.70 -4.97
C SER A 499 -4.36 -3.03 -5.06
N ALA A 500 -4.85 -2.47 -3.96
CA ALA A 500 -6.05 -1.62 -3.97
C ALA A 500 -5.84 -0.37 -4.84
N LEU A 501 -4.62 0.17 -4.89
CA LEU A 501 -4.28 1.34 -5.70
C LEU A 501 -4.30 1.04 -7.21
N ALA A 502 -4.22 -0.24 -7.60
CA ALA A 502 -4.30 -0.69 -8.99
C ALA A 502 -5.68 -1.23 -9.39
N ALA A 503 -6.40 -1.90 -8.47
CA ALA A 503 -7.54 -2.76 -8.81
C ALA A 503 -8.82 -2.51 -7.97
N PHE A 504 -8.82 -1.58 -7.01
CA PHE A 504 -10.08 -1.11 -6.43
C PHE A 504 -10.86 -0.28 -7.46
N PRO A 505 -12.14 -0.56 -7.76
CA PRO A 505 -12.89 0.11 -8.82
C PRO A 505 -12.88 1.65 -8.73
N GLY A 506 -12.94 2.20 -7.50
CA GLY A 506 -12.79 3.64 -7.28
C GLY A 506 -11.45 4.20 -7.74
N ASN A 507 -10.34 3.47 -7.55
CA ASN A 507 -9.01 3.93 -7.94
C ASN A 507 -8.78 3.82 -9.46
N VAL A 508 -9.44 2.87 -10.14
CA VAL A 508 -9.51 2.81 -11.61
C VAL A 508 -10.11 4.10 -12.20
N ILE A 509 -11.05 4.74 -11.48
CA ILE A 509 -11.58 6.06 -11.83
C ILE A 509 -10.62 7.19 -11.39
N LEU A 510 -10.24 7.19 -10.11
CA LEU A 510 -9.68 8.35 -9.42
C LEU A 510 -8.21 8.64 -9.72
N ASN A 511 -7.40 7.60 -10.02
CA ASN A 511 -5.96 7.76 -10.24
C ASN A 511 -5.64 8.76 -11.36
N THR A 512 -6.48 8.81 -12.40
CA THR A 512 -6.39 9.76 -13.53
C THR A 512 -6.51 11.22 -13.07
N PHE A 513 -7.34 11.47 -12.06
CA PHE A 513 -7.52 12.79 -11.45
C PHE A 513 -6.44 13.11 -10.39
N GLY A 514 -5.54 12.17 -10.11
CA GLY A 514 -4.49 12.34 -9.11
C GLY A 514 -4.96 12.18 -7.66
N LEU A 515 -6.00 11.37 -7.45
CA LEU A 515 -6.54 10.99 -6.15
C LEU A 515 -6.59 9.46 -6.05
N SER A 516 -6.40 8.91 -4.84
CA SER A 516 -6.67 7.49 -4.57
C SER A 516 -7.24 7.28 -3.17
N ILE A 517 -8.00 6.21 -3.00
CA ILE A 517 -8.46 5.68 -1.71
C ILE A 517 -7.50 4.57 -1.28
N LEU A 518 -6.90 4.71 -0.10
CA LEU A 518 -5.90 3.80 0.46
C LEU A 518 -6.56 2.61 1.21
N PRO A 519 -5.90 1.45 1.28
CA PRO A 519 -6.39 0.28 2.03
C PRO A 519 -6.27 0.43 3.56
N GLN A 520 -5.56 1.44 4.06
CA GLN A 520 -5.52 1.78 5.48
C GLN A 520 -6.82 2.46 5.93
N THR A 521 -7.26 2.17 7.16
CA THR A 521 -8.38 2.84 7.83
C THR A 521 -7.96 4.19 8.44
N LEU A 522 -8.96 4.99 8.81
CA LEU A 522 -8.82 6.29 9.46
C LEU A 522 -9.79 6.39 10.65
N GLY A 523 -9.37 7.01 11.75
CA GLY A 523 -10.15 7.09 12.98
C GLY A 523 -11.33 8.07 12.89
N SER A 524 -12.57 7.58 13.02
CA SER A 524 -13.77 8.41 12.94
C SER A 524 -13.84 9.46 14.06
N GLY A 525 -13.86 10.75 13.70
CA GLY A 525 -13.78 11.87 14.64
C GLY A 525 -14.48 13.14 14.15
N CYS A 526 -14.23 14.26 14.84
CA CYS A 526 -14.70 15.58 14.42
C CYS A 526 -13.50 16.54 14.46
N PHE A 527 -13.01 16.88 13.28
CA PHE A 527 -11.73 17.57 13.10
C PHE A 527 -11.95 19.05 12.77
N PRO A 528 -11.15 19.98 13.33
CA PRO A 528 -11.20 21.38 12.91
C PRO A 528 -10.70 21.52 11.48
N VAL A 529 -11.20 22.52 10.75
CA VAL A 529 -10.52 22.96 9.52
C VAL A 529 -9.16 23.52 9.92
N LEU A 530 -8.08 22.89 9.43
CA LEU A 530 -6.72 23.22 9.85
C LEU A 530 -6.25 24.59 9.32
N PRO A 531 -5.23 25.21 9.95
CA PRO A 531 -4.53 26.39 9.40
C PRO A 531 -3.93 26.12 8.02
N THR A 532 -3.79 27.18 7.22
CA THR A 532 -3.29 27.12 5.83
C THR A 532 -1.89 26.50 5.76
N GLU A 533 -1.04 26.75 6.75
CA GLU A 533 0.33 26.23 6.85
C GLU A 533 0.40 24.70 7.00
N ILE A 534 -0.68 24.05 7.47
CA ILE A 534 -0.77 22.60 7.66
C ILE A 534 -1.58 21.95 6.53
N LYS A 535 -2.63 22.63 6.04
CA LYS A 535 -3.31 22.31 4.76
C LYS A 535 -2.34 22.26 3.57
N ASP A 536 -1.23 22.99 3.68
CA ASP A 536 -0.11 23.08 2.73
C ASP A 536 0.66 21.77 2.51
N TYR A 537 0.37 20.69 3.26
CA TYR A 537 0.91 19.36 2.99
C TYR A 537 0.37 18.80 1.66
N HIS A 538 1.28 18.46 0.76
CA HIS A 538 0.98 17.71 -0.45
C HIS A 538 2.16 16.80 -0.81
N PHE A 539 1.88 15.55 -1.19
CA PHE A 539 2.86 14.50 -1.48
C PHE A 539 4.02 14.99 -2.36
N ARG A 540 3.73 15.61 -3.51
CA ARG A 540 4.78 16.08 -4.44
C ARG A 540 5.65 17.20 -3.87
N ARG A 541 5.09 18.06 -3.01
CA ARG A 541 5.79 19.18 -2.37
C ARG A 541 6.68 18.67 -1.23
N ALA A 542 6.18 17.73 -0.42
CA ALA A 542 6.96 17.02 0.57
C ALA A 542 8.13 16.25 -0.08
N LEU A 543 7.87 15.54 -1.17
CA LEU A 543 8.91 14.83 -1.92
C LEU A 543 9.94 15.78 -2.58
N SER A 544 9.52 16.96 -3.05
CA SER A 544 10.45 17.96 -3.58
C SER A 544 11.33 18.58 -2.49
N LYS A 545 10.79 18.82 -1.29
CA LYS A 545 11.58 19.23 -0.11
C LYS A 545 12.56 18.12 0.30
N PHE A 546 12.10 16.88 0.36
CA PHE A 546 12.92 15.70 0.65
C PHE A 546 14.06 15.50 -0.37
N GLN A 547 13.81 15.72 -1.66
CA GLN A 547 14.87 15.74 -2.67
C GLN A 547 15.91 16.85 -2.41
N ALA A 548 15.47 18.04 -2.00
CA ALA A 548 16.39 19.13 -1.65
C ALA A 548 17.20 18.83 -0.37
N MET A 549 16.63 18.14 0.62
CA MET A 549 17.37 17.61 1.78
C MET A 549 18.47 16.63 1.34
N MET A 550 18.10 15.62 0.54
CA MET A 550 19.03 14.59 0.06
C MET A 550 20.15 15.13 -0.83
N ASN A 551 19.91 16.22 -1.57
CA ASN A 551 20.95 16.89 -2.37
C ASN A 551 21.84 17.85 -1.54
N HIS A 552 21.63 17.98 -0.22
CA HIS A 552 22.20 19.02 0.64
C HIS A 552 21.91 20.47 0.17
N GLN A 553 20.76 20.69 -0.48
CA GLN A 553 20.34 21.96 -1.08
C GLN A 553 19.45 22.82 -0.17
N GLY A 554 19.50 22.60 1.16
CA GLY A 554 18.80 23.44 2.14
C GLY A 554 17.29 23.23 2.21
N GLY A 555 16.79 22.07 1.80
CA GLY A 555 15.43 21.66 2.14
C GLY A 555 15.31 21.37 3.64
N ASP A 556 14.13 21.65 4.20
CA ASP A 556 13.72 21.22 5.53
C ASP A 556 12.29 20.65 5.46
N LEU A 557 12.01 19.60 6.21
CA LEU A 557 10.74 18.89 6.22
C LEU A 557 10.44 18.42 7.63
N GLU A 558 9.26 18.81 8.13
CA GLU A 558 8.82 18.52 9.48
C GLU A 558 8.64 17.00 9.70
N LYS A 559 8.77 16.55 10.94
CA LYS A 559 8.78 15.12 11.30
C LYS A 559 7.50 14.39 10.87
N GLU A 560 6.36 15.05 11.04
CA GLU A 560 5.05 14.54 10.62
C GLU A 560 4.96 14.45 9.09
N HIS A 561 5.51 15.43 8.37
CA HIS A 561 5.60 15.40 6.91
C HIS A 561 6.56 14.32 6.38
N LEU A 562 7.63 13.98 7.12
CA LEU A 562 8.52 12.86 6.76
C LEU A 562 7.82 11.50 6.90
N VAL A 563 7.10 11.27 8.00
CA VAL A 563 6.32 10.04 8.23
C VAL A 563 5.21 9.93 7.18
N ARG A 564 4.43 11.00 6.97
CA ARG A 564 3.34 11.01 5.99
C ARG A 564 3.85 10.82 4.56
N LEU A 565 5.00 11.39 4.20
CA LEU A 565 5.66 11.15 2.91
C LEU A 565 6.02 9.67 2.70
N GLY A 566 6.42 8.95 3.75
CA GLY A 566 6.66 7.49 3.68
C GLY A 566 5.41 6.72 3.28
N VAL A 567 4.27 7.02 3.93
CA VAL A 567 2.96 6.39 3.67
C VAL A 567 2.40 6.77 2.30
N ASP A 568 2.42 8.06 1.94
CA ASP A 568 1.92 8.51 0.64
C ASP A 568 2.76 7.99 -0.52
N ALA A 569 4.08 7.88 -0.34
CA ALA A 569 4.95 7.31 -1.36
C ALA A 569 4.77 5.80 -1.51
N ALA A 570 4.51 5.07 -0.42
CA ALA A 570 4.15 3.65 -0.47
C ALA A 570 2.89 3.44 -1.31
N GLY A 571 1.81 4.14 -0.98
CA GLY A 571 0.58 4.11 -1.78
C GLY A 571 0.82 4.51 -3.24
N PHE A 572 1.55 5.59 -3.49
CA PHE A 572 1.86 6.03 -4.85
C PHE A 572 2.61 4.97 -5.68
N LEU A 573 3.59 4.28 -5.09
CA LEU A 573 4.39 3.25 -5.77
C LEU A 573 3.59 1.97 -6.10
N GLN A 574 2.41 1.79 -5.49
CA GLN A 574 1.45 0.72 -5.79
C GLN A 574 0.45 1.07 -6.92
N ILE A 575 0.48 2.31 -7.43
CA ILE A 575 -0.29 2.73 -8.62
C ILE A 575 0.41 2.20 -9.89
N PRO A 576 -0.32 1.66 -10.90
CA PRO A 576 0.28 1.20 -12.15
C PRO A 576 1.01 2.31 -12.93
N ALA A 577 2.35 2.32 -12.84
CA ALA A 577 3.17 3.32 -13.53
C ALA A 577 3.37 3.02 -15.03
N GLN A 578 3.15 1.79 -15.48
CA GLN A 578 3.49 1.37 -16.85
C GLN A 578 2.58 2.06 -17.89
N GLY A 579 3.20 2.80 -18.82
CA GLY A 579 2.50 3.57 -19.85
C GLY A 579 2.21 5.02 -19.47
N VAL A 580 2.23 5.38 -18.19
CA VAL A 580 1.91 6.72 -17.68
C VAL A 580 3.20 7.54 -17.48
N PRO A 581 3.55 8.53 -18.34
CA PRO A 581 4.85 9.21 -18.29
C PRO A 581 5.12 9.93 -16.98
N ALA A 582 4.08 10.50 -16.35
CA ALA A 582 4.16 11.13 -15.04
C ALA A 582 4.68 10.17 -13.96
N TYR A 583 4.13 8.95 -13.92
CA TYR A 583 4.48 7.96 -12.90
C TYR A 583 5.80 7.26 -13.25
N MET A 584 6.05 6.93 -14.52
CA MET A 584 7.36 6.45 -14.98
C MET A 584 8.49 7.44 -14.67
N SER A 585 8.26 8.75 -14.87
CA SER A 585 9.21 9.81 -14.50
C SER A 585 9.49 9.84 -13.00
N LEU A 586 8.46 9.65 -12.18
CA LEU A 586 8.55 9.67 -10.72
C LEU A 586 9.27 8.43 -10.16
N HIS A 587 8.95 7.22 -10.62
CA HIS A 587 9.71 5.99 -10.28
C HIS A 587 11.18 6.13 -10.70
N ARG A 588 11.46 6.73 -11.88
CA ARG A 588 12.81 7.05 -12.39
C ARG A 588 13.51 8.16 -11.59
N LEU A 589 12.78 8.97 -10.82
CA LEU A 589 13.35 9.97 -9.91
C LEU A 589 13.66 9.38 -8.54
N LEU A 590 12.70 8.69 -7.92
CA LEU A 590 12.88 7.98 -6.65
C LEU A 590 14.04 6.99 -6.74
N ARG A 591 14.10 6.16 -7.79
CA ARG A 591 15.22 5.22 -8.04
C ARG A 591 16.58 5.92 -8.11
N LYS A 592 16.67 7.14 -8.66
CA LYS A 592 17.91 7.90 -8.69
C LYS A 592 18.26 8.43 -7.29
N MET A 593 17.28 8.99 -6.59
CA MET A 593 17.46 9.52 -5.23
C MET A 593 17.93 8.43 -4.26
N LEU A 594 17.30 7.26 -4.26
CA LEU A 594 17.64 6.15 -3.37
C LEU A 594 19.04 5.58 -3.64
N ARG A 595 19.44 5.45 -4.91
CA ARG A 595 20.84 5.10 -5.26
C ARG A 595 21.86 6.13 -4.80
N GLN A 596 21.50 7.42 -4.84
CA GLN A 596 22.38 8.49 -4.35
C GLN A 596 22.39 8.61 -2.81
N ALA A 597 21.36 8.09 -2.14
CA ALA A 597 21.25 8.05 -0.68
C ALA A 597 21.99 6.86 -0.06
N GLY A 598 21.97 5.70 -0.74
CA GLY A 598 22.23 4.41 -0.13
C GLY A 598 21.04 3.92 0.72
N ILE A 599 21.01 2.63 1.04
CA ILE A 599 20.00 2.04 1.92
C ILE A 599 20.56 2.00 3.36
N PRO A 600 19.86 2.53 4.38
CA PRO A 600 20.35 2.54 5.75
C PRO A 600 20.56 1.13 6.33
N ALA A 601 21.76 0.87 6.85
CA ALA A 601 22.15 -0.38 7.50
C ALA A 601 21.58 -0.51 8.93
N VAL A 602 20.25 -0.65 9.01
CA VAL A 602 19.50 -0.76 10.27
C VAL A 602 19.70 -2.12 10.93
N SER A 603 19.85 -2.12 12.26
CA SER A 603 19.89 -3.33 13.08
C SER A 603 19.53 -3.03 14.54
N LYS A 604 19.37 -4.06 15.38
CA LYS A 604 19.24 -3.91 16.86
C LYS A 604 20.40 -3.13 17.51
N LYS A 605 21.56 -3.06 16.86
CA LYS A 605 22.73 -2.26 17.30
C LYS A 605 22.69 -0.83 16.75
N ASN A 606 22.20 -0.66 15.53
CA ASN A 606 22.07 0.62 14.82
C ASN A 606 20.59 0.96 14.50
N PRO A 607 19.71 1.16 15.50
CA PRO A 607 18.30 1.42 15.25
C PRO A 607 18.02 2.89 14.93
N VAL A 608 17.26 3.14 13.86
CA VAL A 608 16.83 4.49 13.44
C VAL A 608 15.55 4.91 14.15
N SER A 609 15.19 6.20 14.05
CA SER A 609 13.89 6.70 14.52
C SER A 609 12.92 6.74 13.33
N SER A 610 11.67 6.34 13.52
CA SER A 610 10.67 6.37 12.44
C SER A 610 10.40 7.76 11.86
N THR A 611 10.66 8.83 12.62
CA THR A 611 10.55 10.22 12.14
C THR A 611 11.84 10.75 11.50
N SER A 612 12.71 9.88 10.95
CA SER A 612 14.01 10.27 10.39
C SER A 612 14.06 10.09 8.87
N CYS A 613 15.07 10.70 8.23
CA CYS A 613 15.28 10.59 6.79
C CYS A 613 15.56 9.13 6.38
N GLU A 614 16.32 8.41 7.21
CA GLU A 614 16.64 7.00 7.05
C GLU A 614 15.38 6.13 7.05
N ALA A 615 14.42 6.37 7.95
CA ALA A 615 13.15 5.65 7.95
C ALA A 615 12.37 5.86 6.64
N ALA A 616 12.25 7.11 6.18
CA ALA A 616 11.61 7.42 4.89
C ALA A 616 12.31 6.72 3.71
N ILE A 617 13.65 6.63 3.71
CA ILE A 617 14.41 5.88 2.70
C ILE A 617 14.05 4.38 2.72
N LEU A 618 13.88 3.77 3.90
CA LEU A 618 13.52 2.35 4.03
C LEU A 618 12.13 2.04 3.46
N HIS A 619 11.12 2.87 3.78
CA HIS A 619 9.78 2.76 3.17
C HIS A 619 9.86 2.89 1.65
N LEU A 620 10.49 3.96 1.17
CA LEU A 620 10.64 4.27 -0.27
C LEU A 620 11.35 3.17 -1.06
N ALA A 621 12.39 2.56 -0.49
CA ALA A 621 13.15 1.51 -1.16
C ALA A 621 12.39 0.18 -1.20
N THR A 622 11.72 -0.18 -0.10
CA THR A 622 10.86 -1.39 0.00
C THR A 622 9.79 -1.37 -1.09
N GLU A 623 9.01 -0.30 -1.13
CA GLU A 623 7.86 -0.20 -2.03
C GLU A 623 8.28 0.02 -3.50
N LEU A 624 9.43 0.65 -3.75
CA LEU A 624 9.96 0.75 -5.11
C LEU A 624 10.35 -0.63 -5.66
N ALA A 625 10.93 -1.52 -4.83
CA ALA A 625 11.19 -2.91 -5.22
C ALA A 625 9.89 -3.69 -5.47
N HIS A 626 8.90 -3.54 -4.58
CA HIS A 626 7.58 -4.17 -4.69
C HIS A 626 6.79 -3.73 -5.93
N SER A 627 7.05 -2.53 -6.48
CA SER A 627 6.42 -2.02 -7.71
C SER A 627 6.70 -2.84 -8.97
N GLY A 628 7.69 -3.75 -8.94
CA GLY A 628 8.10 -4.54 -10.12
C GLY A 628 8.75 -3.74 -11.25
N THR A 629 8.84 -2.40 -11.12
CA THR A 629 9.49 -1.53 -12.14
C THR A 629 11.02 -1.60 -12.11
N THR A 630 11.60 -2.28 -11.12
CA THR A 630 13.03 -2.43 -10.86
C THR A 630 13.47 -3.89 -10.96
N ASP A 631 14.58 -4.11 -11.66
CA ASP A 631 15.59 -5.04 -11.17
C ASP A 631 16.17 -4.45 -9.87
N SER A 632 15.79 -5.06 -8.74
CA SER A 632 16.08 -4.57 -7.39
C SER A 632 17.55 -4.68 -7.01
N SER A 633 18.35 -5.48 -7.74
CA SER A 633 19.79 -5.62 -7.51
C SER A 633 20.52 -4.29 -7.70
N GLN A 634 19.97 -3.44 -8.56
CA GLN A 634 20.47 -2.09 -8.84
C GLN A 634 20.06 -1.07 -7.76
N LEU A 635 19.40 -1.48 -6.67
CA LEU A 635 19.27 -0.70 -5.44
C LEU A 635 20.23 -1.21 -4.35
N THR A 636 20.69 -2.46 -4.43
CA THR A 636 21.57 -3.11 -3.44
C THR A 636 23.05 -3.15 -3.84
N GLN A 637 23.43 -2.70 -5.04
CA GLN A 637 24.83 -2.66 -5.51
C GLN A 637 25.81 -1.91 -4.57
N ASP A 638 25.35 -0.88 -3.86
CA ASP A 638 26.15 -0.13 -2.87
C ASP A 638 25.97 -0.64 -1.41
N LEU A 639 25.14 -1.65 -1.19
CA LEU A 639 24.73 -2.20 0.13
C LEU A 639 25.78 -3.23 0.64
N GLY A 640 27.05 -2.84 0.57
CA GLY A 640 28.20 -3.76 0.58
C GLY A 640 28.33 -4.65 1.81
N SER A 641 28.10 -5.96 1.61
CA SER A 641 28.67 -7.08 2.39
C SER A 641 28.54 -6.99 3.93
N GLN A 642 27.35 -6.69 4.47
CA GLN A 642 27.14 -6.62 5.93
C GLN A 642 26.05 -7.54 6.51
N ILE A 643 25.19 -8.19 5.73
CA ILE A 643 24.14 -9.10 6.26
C ILE A 643 24.17 -10.49 5.59
N CYS A 644 24.13 -10.60 4.26
CA CYS A 644 24.25 -11.90 3.58
C CYS A 644 25.71 -12.31 3.25
N SER A 645 26.01 -13.59 3.46
CA SER A 645 27.33 -14.22 3.20
C SER A 645 27.76 -14.10 1.73
N SER A 646 28.98 -13.62 1.49
CA SER A 646 29.53 -13.24 0.17
C SER A 646 29.69 -14.37 -0.88
N ASN A 647 29.24 -15.58 -0.56
CA ASN A 647 29.51 -16.81 -1.32
C ASN A 647 28.21 -17.52 -1.76
N LEU A 648 27.03 -16.97 -1.45
CA LEU A 648 25.74 -17.49 -1.89
C LEU A 648 25.43 -17.05 -3.33
N HIS A 649 25.25 -18.02 -4.23
CA HIS A 649 24.80 -17.78 -5.60
C HIS A 649 23.48 -18.53 -5.84
N PRO A 650 22.47 -17.91 -6.50
CA PRO A 650 21.24 -18.58 -6.88
C PRO A 650 21.50 -19.77 -7.81
N SER A 651 20.63 -20.77 -7.76
CA SER A 651 20.65 -21.83 -8.76
C SER A 651 20.24 -21.31 -10.14
N GLU A 652 21.11 -21.46 -11.14
CA GLU A 652 20.75 -21.28 -12.56
C GLU A 652 19.73 -22.34 -13.04
N HIS A 653 19.67 -23.48 -12.36
CA HIS A 653 18.73 -24.55 -12.65
C HIS A 653 17.41 -24.33 -11.90
N PRO A 654 16.24 -24.48 -12.56
CA PRO A 654 14.95 -24.37 -11.87
C PRO A 654 14.78 -25.47 -10.81
N ILE A 655 14.27 -25.08 -9.65
CA ILE A 655 13.95 -25.99 -8.56
C ILE A 655 12.43 -26.21 -8.57
N THR A 656 11.98 -27.47 -8.65
CA THR A 656 10.56 -27.81 -8.53
C THR A 656 10.28 -28.37 -7.14
N VAL A 657 9.28 -27.81 -6.46
CA VAL A 657 8.83 -28.24 -5.13
C VAL A 657 7.37 -28.72 -5.20
N GLU A 658 7.08 -29.81 -4.51
CA GLU A 658 5.72 -30.36 -4.40
C GLU A 658 5.06 -29.83 -3.12
N ILE A 659 3.94 -29.12 -3.26
CA ILE A 659 3.13 -28.61 -2.14
C ILE A 659 1.78 -29.31 -2.07
N ASN A 660 1.14 -29.28 -0.90
CA ASN A 660 -0.27 -29.65 -0.79
C ASN A 660 -1.16 -28.45 -1.13
N GLY A 661 -1.82 -28.48 -2.28
CA GLY A 661 -2.81 -27.50 -2.73
C GLY A 661 -4.24 -27.75 -2.19
N THR A 662 -4.44 -28.73 -1.31
CA THR A 662 -5.70 -28.90 -0.56
C THR A 662 -5.65 -28.23 0.80
N ASN A 663 -6.60 -27.32 1.05
CA ASN A 663 -6.80 -26.61 2.31
C ASN A 663 -8.30 -26.62 2.65
N SER A 664 -8.71 -27.50 3.57
CA SER A 664 -10.10 -27.61 4.05
C SER A 664 -10.44 -26.66 5.21
N GLY A 665 -9.49 -25.81 5.64
CA GLY A 665 -9.68 -24.88 6.75
C GLY A 665 -10.26 -23.53 6.33
N ASN A 666 -10.74 -22.78 7.34
CA ASN A 666 -11.43 -21.49 7.18
C ASN A 666 -10.46 -20.28 7.06
N SER A 667 -9.25 -20.45 6.50
CA SER A 667 -8.30 -19.35 6.25
C SER A 667 -7.17 -19.76 5.28
N ASP A 668 -6.45 -18.77 4.72
CA ASP A 668 -5.20 -18.96 3.95
C ASP A 668 -4.19 -19.85 4.74
N ALA A 669 -3.57 -20.82 4.07
CA ALA A 669 -2.55 -21.71 4.65
C ALA A 669 -1.19 -21.57 3.95
N TRP A 670 -0.10 -21.51 4.71
CA TRP A 670 1.26 -21.30 4.18
C TRP A 670 2.02 -22.62 3.99
N MET A 671 2.32 -22.96 2.74
CA MET A 671 3.17 -24.10 2.38
C MET A 671 4.64 -23.66 2.29
N SER A 672 5.48 -24.24 3.12
CA SER A 672 6.93 -24.03 3.13
C SER A 672 7.62 -24.68 1.93
N THR A 673 8.51 -23.95 1.24
CA THR A 673 9.23 -24.46 0.06
C THR A 673 10.63 -24.98 0.36
N GLY A 674 11.22 -24.64 1.52
CA GLY A 674 12.64 -24.89 1.80
C GLY A 674 13.61 -24.01 1.00
N LEU A 675 13.12 -22.92 0.38
CA LEU A 675 13.92 -22.00 -0.43
C LEU A 675 13.94 -20.57 0.14
N TYR A 676 15.00 -19.84 -0.17
CA TYR A 676 15.22 -18.45 0.21
C TYR A 676 15.53 -17.58 -1.03
N LEU A 677 14.94 -16.39 -1.10
CA LEU A 677 15.31 -15.36 -2.07
C LEU A 677 16.35 -14.41 -1.45
N LEU A 678 17.49 -14.21 -2.11
CA LEU A 678 18.55 -13.31 -1.64
C LEU A 678 18.13 -11.83 -1.67
N GLU A 679 18.74 -11.03 -0.80
CA GLU A 679 18.52 -9.58 -0.69
C GLU A 679 18.66 -8.86 -2.05
N GLY A 680 17.66 -8.04 -2.39
CA GLY A 680 17.59 -7.28 -3.64
C GLY A 680 17.37 -8.11 -4.90
N GLN A 681 17.13 -9.42 -4.83
CA GLN A 681 16.94 -10.25 -6.03
C GLN A 681 15.46 -10.46 -6.40
N SER A 682 15.24 -11.16 -7.52
CA SER A 682 13.91 -11.52 -8.00
C SER A 682 13.87 -12.98 -8.43
N ALA A 683 12.94 -13.74 -7.85
CA ALA A 683 12.63 -15.10 -8.30
C ALA A 683 11.67 -15.06 -9.50
N GLU A 684 11.68 -16.11 -10.31
CA GLU A 684 10.53 -16.44 -11.17
C GLU A 684 9.83 -17.66 -10.60
N VAL A 685 8.51 -17.58 -10.46
CA VAL A 685 7.65 -18.68 -10.01
C VAL A 685 6.74 -19.09 -11.16
N SER A 686 6.65 -20.39 -11.42
CA SER A 686 5.83 -21.01 -12.46
C SER A 686 4.88 -22.07 -11.89
N LEU A 687 3.64 -22.07 -12.39
CA LEU A 687 2.53 -22.94 -12.01
C LEU A 687 1.81 -23.48 -13.27
N SER A 688 1.01 -24.54 -13.13
CA SER A 688 0.06 -24.95 -14.17
C SER A 688 -1.11 -23.94 -14.31
N GLU A 689 -1.80 -23.98 -15.45
CA GLU A 689 -2.97 -23.12 -15.71
C GLU A 689 -4.09 -23.35 -14.67
N ASP A 690 -4.40 -24.62 -14.36
CA ASP A 690 -5.37 -25.00 -13.33
C ASP A 690 -5.00 -24.38 -11.97
N THR A 691 -3.72 -24.43 -11.60
CA THR A 691 -3.22 -23.92 -10.31
C THR A 691 -3.27 -22.39 -10.25
N ALA A 692 -2.93 -21.69 -11.33
CA ALA A 692 -3.03 -20.23 -11.41
C ALA A 692 -4.49 -19.76 -11.28
N SER A 693 -5.45 -20.51 -11.84
CA SER A 693 -6.89 -20.20 -11.72
C SER A 693 -7.43 -20.30 -10.28
N ALA A 694 -6.78 -21.10 -9.43
CA ALA A 694 -7.23 -21.39 -8.06
C ALA A 694 -6.85 -20.32 -7.01
N GLY A 695 -6.28 -19.18 -7.42
CA GLY A 695 -6.03 -18.04 -6.52
C GLY A 695 -4.90 -18.23 -5.51
N LEU A 696 -3.95 -19.13 -5.78
CA LEU A 696 -2.73 -19.27 -4.97
C LEU A 696 -1.90 -17.98 -5.00
N LYS A 697 -1.10 -17.76 -3.95
CA LYS A 697 -0.33 -16.53 -3.76
C LYS A 697 1.12 -16.89 -3.38
N VAL A 698 2.10 -16.14 -3.88
CA VAL A 698 3.49 -16.26 -3.42
C VAL A 698 3.71 -15.26 -2.29
N GLN A 699 4.44 -15.67 -1.26
CA GLN A 699 4.99 -14.77 -0.25
C GLN A 699 6.51 -14.96 -0.12
N ILE A 700 7.21 -13.85 0.08
CA ILE A 700 8.63 -13.79 0.43
C ILE A 700 8.72 -13.20 1.84
N GLY A 701 9.47 -13.86 2.72
CA GLY A 701 9.62 -13.50 4.13
C GLY A 701 8.56 -14.13 5.03
N CYS A 702 8.91 -14.28 6.31
CA CYS A 702 8.08 -14.85 7.37
C CYS A 702 7.53 -13.81 8.36
N HIS A 703 8.24 -12.69 8.55
CA HIS A 703 7.88 -11.64 9.51
C HIS A 703 6.66 -10.82 9.03
N THR A 704 5.50 -11.05 9.64
CA THR A 704 4.24 -10.37 9.27
C THR A 704 4.10 -8.95 9.82
N ASP A 705 4.94 -8.58 10.79
CA ASP A 705 4.77 -7.36 11.55
C ASP A 705 5.21 -6.12 10.77
N ASP A 706 4.24 -5.23 10.52
CA ASP A 706 4.46 -3.85 10.10
C ASP A 706 4.86 -2.99 11.31
N LEU A 707 6.09 -2.48 11.29
CA LEU A 707 6.65 -1.65 12.34
C LEU A 707 6.51 -0.14 12.06
N SER A 708 5.66 0.28 11.11
CA SER A 708 5.50 1.71 10.72
C SER A 708 5.15 2.61 11.91
N GLU A 709 4.33 2.14 12.85
CA GLU A 709 3.95 2.86 14.08
C GLU A 709 5.02 2.81 15.19
N ALA A 710 6.10 2.03 15.02
CA ALA A 710 7.14 1.90 16.03
C ALA A 710 8.00 3.18 16.11
N LYS A 711 8.22 3.69 17.32
CA LYS A 711 9.02 4.93 17.55
C LYS A 711 10.50 4.79 17.14
N ARG A 712 10.99 3.55 17.03
CA ARG A 712 12.34 3.17 16.61
C ARG A 712 12.27 1.88 15.80
N LEU A 713 13.17 1.75 14.83
CA LEU A 713 13.23 0.66 13.87
C LEU A 713 14.58 -0.06 13.98
N CYS A 714 14.54 -1.36 14.31
CA CYS A 714 15.67 -2.30 14.39
C CYS A 714 15.79 -3.21 13.16
N ARG A 715 14.80 -3.17 12.26
CA ARG A 715 14.81 -3.63 10.86
C ARG A 715 14.00 -2.65 10.00
N ALA A 716 13.86 -2.89 8.70
CA ALA A 716 12.91 -2.13 7.88
C ALA A 716 11.45 -2.37 8.35
N PRO A 717 10.53 -1.39 8.19
CA PRO A 717 9.17 -1.48 8.75
C PRO A 717 8.38 -2.70 8.31
N VAL A 718 8.39 -2.97 7.00
CA VAL A 718 7.83 -4.18 6.38
C VAL A 718 8.97 -4.89 5.65
N VAL A 719 9.14 -6.19 5.88
CA VAL A 719 10.16 -7.05 5.25
C VAL A 719 9.57 -8.25 4.52
N THR A 720 8.26 -8.24 4.30
CA THR A 720 7.49 -9.27 3.60
C THR A 720 6.88 -8.73 2.31
N TYR A 721 6.79 -9.59 1.29
CA TYR A 721 6.07 -9.31 0.04
C TYR A 721 5.09 -10.45 -0.24
N LYS A 722 3.83 -10.14 -0.58
CA LYS A 722 2.79 -11.12 -0.93
C LYS A 722 2.10 -10.70 -2.22
N CYS A 723 1.96 -11.61 -3.19
CA CYS A 723 1.25 -11.35 -4.44
C CYS A 723 0.50 -12.58 -4.98
N CYS A 724 -0.64 -12.34 -5.63
CA CYS A 724 -1.44 -13.39 -6.25
C CYS A 724 -0.75 -13.97 -7.51
N MET A 725 -0.87 -15.28 -7.73
CA MET A 725 -0.42 -15.96 -8.94
C MET A 725 -1.53 -15.99 -9.99
N ASP A 726 -1.92 -14.80 -10.41
CA ASP A 726 -2.91 -14.46 -11.45
C ASP A 726 -2.54 -14.92 -12.88
N ARG A 727 -1.50 -15.76 -13.01
CA ARG A 727 -0.85 -16.15 -14.27
C ARG A 727 0.09 -17.35 -14.03
N THR A 728 0.37 -18.11 -15.08
CA THR A 728 1.24 -19.31 -15.04
C THR A 728 2.71 -19.02 -14.75
N GLN A 729 3.23 -17.82 -15.05
CA GLN A 729 4.60 -17.41 -14.71
C GLN A 729 4.63 -15.96 -14.23
N ARG A 730 5.21 -15.73 -13.05
CA ARG A 730 5.32 -14.40 -12.44
C ARG A 730 6.71 -14.20 -11.85
N SER A 731 7.33 -13.05 -12.14
CA SER A 731 8.53 -12.61 -11.42
C SER A 731 8.12 -11.88 -10.14
N VAL A 732 8.83 -12.17 -9.05
CA VAL A 732 8.57 -11.63 -7.70
C VAL A 732 9.87 -11.09 -7.12
N SER A 733 9.85 -9.86 -6.58
CA SER A 733 11.04 -9.17 -6.09
C SER A 733 10.84 -8.72 -4.65
N CYS A 734 11.86 -8.87 -3.81
CA CYS A 734 11.88 -8.35 -2.44
C CYS A 734 13.24 -7.70 -2.19
N LEU A 735 13.24 -6.46 -1.69
CA LEU A 735 14.48 -5.77 -1.33
C LEU A 735 15.24 -6.50 -0.22
N TRP A 736 14.50 -7.06 0.75
CA TRP A 736 15.03 -7.67 1.97
C TRP A 736 15.29 -9.17 1.86
N GLY A 737 14.98 -9.78 0.70
CA GLY A 737 14.98 -11.22 0.53
C GLY A 737 13.94 -11.92 1.44
N GLY A 738 14.13 -13.20 1.72
CA GLY A 738 13.32 -13.95 2.68
C GLY A 738 13.03 -15.40 2.26
N LEU A 739 12.50 -16.19 3.20
CA LEU A 739 11.98 -17.52 2.91
C LEU A 739 10.80 -17.45 1.92
N LEU A 740 10.74 -18.40 0.99
CA LEU A 740 9.70 -18.49 -0.04
C LEU A 740 8.56 -19.40 0.44
N TYR A 741 7.34 -18.88 0.36
CA TYR A 741 6.12 -19.58 0.72
C TYR A 741 5.11 -19.55 -0.42
N ILE A 742 4.35 -20.64 -0.57
CA ILE A 742 3.15 -20.67 -1.41
C ILE A 742 1.94 -20.71 -0.49
N ILE A 743 1.06 -19.72 -0.63
CA ILE A 743 -0.15 -19.60 0.17
C ILE A 743 -1.31 -20.21 -0.61
N VAL A 744 -1.93 -21.21 -0.01
CA VAL A 744 -3.08 -21.94 -0.54
C VAL A 744 -4.34 -21.34 0.11
N PRO A 745 -5.28 -20.80 -0.68
CA PRO A 745 -6.47 -20.15 -0.13
C PRO A 745 -7.40 -21.13 0.58
N GLN A 746 -8.28 -20.60 1.43
CA GLN A 746 -9.29 -21.39 2.14
C GLN A 746 -10.20 -22.17 1.17
N GLY A 747 -10.56 -23.40 1.53
CA GLY A 747 -11.43 -24.26 0.72
C GLY A 747 -10.80 -24.82 -0.58
N CYS A 748 -9.51 -24.58 -0.85
CA CYS A 748 -8.84 -25.10 -2.04
C CYS A 748 -8.73 -26.65 -2.02
N GLN A 749 -8.80 -27.29 -3.20
CA GLN A 749 -8.89 -28.75 -3.34
C GLN A 749 -8.01 -29.30 -4.49
N LEU A 750 -6.86 -28.69 -4.78
CA LEU A 750 -6.03 -29.11 -5.91
C LEU A 750 -5.29 -30.45 -5.68
N GLY A 751 -5.16 -30.92 -4.44
CA GLY A 751 -4.27 -32.04 -4.12
C GLY A 751 -2.79 -31.65 -4.27
N PRO A 752 -1.88 -32.58 -4.61
CA PRO A 752 -0.47 -32.26 -4.86
C PRO A 752 -0.28 -31.29 -6.02
N VAL A 753 0.58 -30.27 -5.84
CA VAL A 753 0.85 -29.21 -6.81
C VAL A 753 2.36 -29.02 -6.97
N SER A 754 2.85 -29.19 -8.20
CA SER A 754 4.22 -28.86 -8.59
C SER A 754 4.39 -27.35 -8.79
N VAL A 755 5.32 -26.74 -8.06
CA VAL A 755 5.68 -25.32 -8.21
C VAL A 755 7.14 -25.22 -8.62
N THR A 756 7.43 -24.54 -9.74
CA THR A 756 8.81 -24.37 -10.22
C THR A 756 9.32 -22.96 -9.94
N ILE A 757 10.49 -22.85 -9.34
CA ILE A 757 11.09 -21.61 -8.86
C ILE A 757 12.50 -21.46 -9.44
N ARG A 758 12.84 -20.26 -9.92
CA ARG A 758 14.17 -19.87 -10.42
C ARG A 758 14.76 -18.75 -9.58
N ASN A 759 16.09 -18.61 -9.58
CA ASN A 759 16.84 -17.58 -8.86
C ASN A 759 16.63 -17.61 -7.32
N ALA A 760 16.51 -18.80 -6.74
CA ALA A 760 16.48 -19.02 -5.29
C ALA A 760 17.72 -19.81 -4.83
N VAL A 761 17.97 -19.80 -3.52
CA VAL A 761 18.94 -20.68 -2.84
C VAL A 761 18.23 -21.59 -1.83
N PRO A 762 18.80 -22.75 -1.46
CA PRO A 762 18.28 -23.56 -0.36
C PRO A 762 18.27 -22.83 0.99
N ALA A 763 17.26 -23.12 1.80
CA ALA A 763 17.19 -22.77 3.21
C ALA A 763 17.22 -24.07 4.06
N PRO A 764 17.70 -24.02 5.31
CA PRO A 764 17.60 -25.19 6.19
C PRO A 764 16.13 -25.51 6.46
N TYR A 765 15.71 -26.73 6.11
CA TYR A 765 14.35 -27.20 6.36
C TYR A 765 14.38 -28.64 6.84
N TYR A 766 13.96 -28.86 8.08
CA TYR A 766 13.77 -30.19 8.64
C TYR A 766 12.28 -30.43 8.86
N LYS A 767 11.73 -31.50 8.28
CA LYS A 767 10.38 -31.97 8.60
C LYS A 767 10.42 -33.35 9.24
N LEU A 768 9.85 -33.45 10.45
CA LEU A 768 9.74 -34.67 11.23
C LEU A 768 9.11 -35.81 10.38
N GLY A 769 9.74 -36.99 10.42
CA GLY A 769 9.30 -38.15 9.64
C GLY A 769 9.50 -38.06 8.12
N LYS A 770 10.15 -37.00 7.60
CA LYS A 770 10.47 -36.86 6.16
C LYS A 770 11.94 -36.56 5.89
N THR A 771 12.57 -35.70 6.69
CA THR A 771 14.01 -35.38 6.57
C THR A 771 14.83 -36.35 7.43
N SER A 772 15.82 -37.03 6.83
CA SER A 772 16.75 -37.88 7.58
C SER A 772 17.82 -37.07 8.33
N LEU A 773 18.46 -37.70 9.31
CA LEU A 773 19.53 -37.09 10.09
C LEU A 773 20.79 -36.82 9.23
N GLU A 774 21.04 -37.66 8.24
CA GLU A 774 22.10 -37.53 7.25
C GLU A 774 21.84 -36.34 6.30
N GLU A 775 20.62 -36.20 5.78
CA GLU A 775 20.22 -35.04 4.97
C GLU A 775 20.31 -33.75 5.78
N TRP A 776 19.84 -33.74 7.03
CA TRP A 776 19.98 -32.58 7.92
C TRP A 776 21.45 -32.18 8.13
N LYS A 777 22.31 -33.15 8.45
CA LYS A 777 23.73 -32.90 8.72
C LYS A 777 24.51 -32.47 7.49
N SER A 778 24.11 -32.89 6.28
CA SER A 778 24.64 -32.34 5.03
C SER A 778 24.13 -30.91 4.80
N CYS A 779 22.81 -30.71 4.90
CA CYS A 779 22.13 -29.44 4.68
C CYS A 779 22.66 -28.31 5.57
N ILE A 780 22.79 -28.52 6.88
CA ILE A 780 23.14 -27.47 7.83
C ILE A 780 24.62 -27.06 7.81
N GLN A 781 25.48 -27.81 7.09
CA GLN A 781 26.90 -27.49 6.92
C GLN A 781 27.20 -26.58 5.72
N ASP A 782 26.28 -26.48 4.77
CA ASP A 782 26.43 -25.64 3.57
C ASP A 782 26.20 -24.15 3.86
N ASN A 783 26.65 -23.29 2.93
CA ASN A 783 26.15 -21.93 2.85
C ASN A 783 24.69 -21.97 2.40
N MET A 784 23.76 -21.76 3.33
CA MET A 784 22.32 -21.69 3.08
C MET A 784 21.75 -20.30 3.42
N GLY A 785 20.47 -20.08 3.12
CA GLY A 785 19.75 -18.88 3.53
C GLY A 785 19.87 -18.58 5.05
N PRO A 786 19.84 -17.30 5.47
CA PRO A 786 20.05 -16.89 6.86
C PRO A 786 18.92 -17.28 7.84
N TRP A 787 17.79 -17.76 7.33
CA TRP A 787 16.65 -18.28 8.08
C TRP A 787 16.32 -19.69 7.63
N GLY A 788 15.80 -20.51 8.54
CA GLY A 788 15.35 -21.87 8.26
C GLY A 788 14.14 -22.28 9.12
N GLU A 789 13.61 -23.46 8.86
CA GLU A 789 12.38 -23.97 9.48
C GLU A 789 12.53 -25.40 10.04
N LEU A 790 11.98 -25.60 11.24
CA LEU A 790 11.80 -26.92 11.87
C LEU A 790 10.31 -27.22 11.94
N ALA A 791 9.85 -28.33 11.37
CA ALA A 791 8.44 -28.60 11.13
C ALA A 791 7.97 -29.99 11.59
N THR A 792 6.78 -30.04 12.20
CA THR A 792 5.95 -31.24 12.28
C THR A 792 4.79 -31.13 11.27
N ASP A 793 3.70 -31.88 11.41
CA ASP A 793 2.43 -31.59 10.72
C ASP A 793 1.52 -30.62 11.50
N ASN A 794 1.88 -30.29 12.75
CA ASN A 794 1.08 -29.48 13.68
C ASN A 794 1.69 -28.13 14.05
N ILE A 795 3.03 -27.98 13.98
CA ILE A 795 3.72 -26.70 14.23
C ILE A 795 4.96 -26.55 13.35
N ILE A 796 5.29 -25.31 12.98
CA ILE A 796 6.53 -24.92 12.29
C ILE A 796 7.20 -23.77 13.05
N LEU A 797 8.48 -23.92 13.33
CA LEU A 797 9.34 -22.93 13.99
C LEU A 797 10.26 -22.30 12.95
N THR A 798 10.19 -20.98 12.77
CA THR A 798 11.06 -20.24 11.85
C THR A 798 12.08 -19.42 12.64
N VAL A 799 13.36 -19.75 12.50
CA VAL A 799 14.45 -19.22 13.33
C VAL A 799 15.74 -19.00 12.50
N PRO A 800 16.72 -18.21 12.99
CA PRO A 800 17.96 -17.98 12.24
C PRO A 800 18.79 -19.24 12.07
N THR A 801 19.45 -19.37 10.91
CA THR A 801 20.28 -20.53 10.55
C THR A 801 21.45 -20.76 11.52
N GLU A 802 21.99 -19.69 12.14
CA GLU A 802 23.04 -19.83 13.17
C GLU A 802 22.54 -20.54 14.44
N ASN A 803 21.24 -20.46 14.77
CA ASN A 803 20.66 -21.24 15.87
C ASN A 803 20.42 -22.69 15.48
N LEU A 804 20.13 -22.96 14.20
CA LEU A 804 19.92 -24.31 13.66
C LEU A 804 21.23 -25.10 13.56
N LYS A 805 22.36 -24.44 13.29
CA LYS A 805 23.71 -25.05 13.30
C LYS A 805 24.11 -25.67 14.64
N ALA A 806 23.47 -25.28 15.75
CA ALA A 806 23.71 -25.85 17.07
C ALA A 806 22.85 -27.11 17.37
N LEU A 807 21.94 -27.49 16.48
CA LEU A 807 20.99 -28.59 16.65
C LEU A 807 21.44 -29.80 15.82
N GLU A 808 22.30 -30.66 16.39
CA GLU A 808 22.82 -31.85 15.70
C GLU A 808 21.74 -32.85 15.27
N ASP A 809 20.65 -32.94 16.03
CA ASP A 809 19.51 -33.83 15.80
C ASP A 809 18.20 -33.14 16.20
N PRO A 810 17.35 -32.73 15.24
CA PRO A 810 16.06 -32.10 15.52
C PRO A 810 14.95 -33.08 15.93
N GLU A 811 15.11 -34.39 15.74
CA GLU A 811 14.00 -35.34 15.89
C GLU A 811 13.40 -35.35 17.31
N PRO A 812 14.18 -35.46 18.41
CA PRO A 812 13.62 -35.54 19.76
C PRO A 812 13.08 -34.21 20.29
N LEU A 813 13.48 -33.09 19.68
CA LEU A 813 12.91 -31.76 19.93
C LEU A 813 11.52 -31.65 19.29
N LEU A 814 11.39 -32.08 18.03
CA LEU A 814 10.14 -31.98 17.27
C LEU A 814 9.11 -33.03 17.70
N GLN A 815 9.53 -34.20 18.19
CA GLN A 815 8.65 -35.14 18.88
C GLN A 815 7.99 -34.49 20.11
N LEU A 816 8.76 -33.82 20.97
CA LEU A 816 8.20 -33.11 22.12
C LEU A 816 7.24 -31.99 21.70
N TRP A 817 7.57 -31.24 20.63
CA TRP A 817 6.65 -30.25 20.09
C TRP A 817 5.32 -30.87 19.62
N ASP A 818 5.34 -32.00 18.93
CA ASP A 818 4.11 -32.66 18.48
C ASP A 818 3.28 -33.22 19.66
N GLU A 819 3.93 -33.75 20.72
CA GLU A 819 3.28 -34.11 21.99
C GLU A 819 2.60 -32.89 22.66
N MET A 820 3.28 -31.73 22.69
CA MET A 820 2.71 -30.49 23.23
C MET A 820 1.54 -29.99 22.37
N MET A 821 1.63 -30.07 21.04
CA MET A 821 0.53 -29.70 20.14
C MET A 821 -0.67 -30.65 20.27
N GLN A 822 -0.43 -31.96 20.50
CA GLN A 822 -1.50 -32.92 20.79
C GLN A 822 -2.22 -32.59 22.10
N ALA A 823 -1.47 -32.19 23.14
CA ALA A 823 -2.06 -31.71 24.39
C ALA A 823 -2.86 -30.42 24.20
N ILE A 824 -2.37 -29.47 23.39
CA ILE A 824 -3.08 -28.22 23.08
C ILE A 824 -4.40 -28.49 22.35
N ALA A 825 -4.38 -29.35 21.32
CA ALA A 825 -5.58 -29.76 20.59
C ALA A 825 -6.56 -30.50 21.51
N ARG A 826 -6.08 -31.40 22.37
CA ARG A 826 -6.91 -32.13 23.34
C ARG A 826 -7.61 -31.19 24.31
N LEU A 827 -6.90 -30.23 24.93
CA LEU A 827 -7.54 -29.30 25.85
C LEU A 827 -8.59 -28.44 25.13
N ALA A 828 -8.29 -27.96 23.92
CA ALA A 828 -9.20 -27.16 23.12
C ALA A 828 -10.33 -27.98 22.45
N ALA A 829 -10.43 -29.29 22.72
CA ALA A 829 -11.34 -30.23 22.07
C ALA A 829 -11.36 -30.10 20.54
N GLN A 830 -10.18 -29.89 19.93
CA GLN A 830 -9.99 -29.75 18.49
C GLN A 830 -9.61 -31.11 17.85
N PRO A 831 -9.92 -31.32 16.56
CA PRO A 831 -9.34 -32.43 15.78
C PRO A 831 -7.81 -32.35 15.75
N PHE A 832 -7.16 -33.52 15.82
CA PHE A 832 -5.70 -33.66 15.71
C PHE A 832 -5.38 -34.75 14.67
N PRO A 833 -4.39 -34.56 13.76
CA PRO A 833 -3.56 -33.35 13.60
C PRO A 833 -4.37 -32.12 13.17
N PHE A 834 -3.81 -30.93 13.39
CA PHE A 834 -4.44 -29.68 12.97
C PHE A 834 -4.57 -29.60 11.45
N GLN A 835 -5.64 -28.96 10.96
CA GLN A 835 -5.89 -28.76 9.52
C GLN A 835 -4.80 -27.91 8.82
N ARG A 836 -4.11 -27.08 9.59
CA ARG A 836 -2.98 -26.22 9.20
C ARG A 836 -2.01 -26.22 10.39
N PRO A 837 -0.70 -26.46 10.19
CA PRO A 837 0.26 -26.34 11.28
C PRO A 837 0.32 -24.89 11.76
N GLU A 838 0.35 -24.69 13.07
CA GLU A 838 0.64 -23.39 13.69
C GLU A 838 2.08 -22.94 13.36
N ARG A 839 2.36 -21.64 13.51
CA ARG A 839 3.67 -21.08 13.17
C ARG A 839 4.19 -20.18 14.28
N ILE A 840 5.46 -20.33 14.65
CA ILE A 840 6.18 -19.39 15.51
C ILE A 840 7.37 -18.84 14.72
N VAL A 841 7.46 -17.52 14.60
CA VAL A 841 8.51 -16.80 13.88
C VAL A 841 9.26 -15.90 14.85
N ALA A 842 10.59 -16.04 14.92
CA ALA A 842 11.44 -15.12 15.65
C ALA A 842 11.80 -13.89 14.81
N ASP A 843 11.84 -12.70 15.40
CA ASP A 843 12.16 -11.43 14.76
C ASP A 843 13.16 -10.63 15.62
N VAL A 844 13.95 -9.76 14.99
CA VAL A 844 14.80 -8.79 15.68
C VAL A 844 13.98 -7.69 16.38
N GLN A 845 12.76 -7.43 15.89
CA GLN A 845 11.76 -6.56 16.51
C GLN A 845 10.34 -6.94 16.06
N ILE A 846 9.47 -7.20 17.03
CA ILE A 846 8.02 -7.37 16.84
C ILE A 846 7.25 -6.07 17.15
N SER A 847 5.99 -6.03 16.77
CA SER A 847 5.07 -4.89 16.88
C SER A 847 4.56 -4.64 18.32
N ALA A 848 4.30 -5.71 19.07
CA ALA A 848 3.76 -5.66 20.44
C ALA A 848 4.46 -6.66 21.38
N GLY A 849 4.56 -6.30 22.67
CA GLY A 849 4.96 -7.23 23.73
C GLY A 849 6.38 -7.82 23.63
N TRP A 850 6.53 -9.01 24.22
CA TRP A 850 7.72 -9.88 24.09
C TRP A 850 7.46 -11.05 23.12
N MET A 851 6.22 -11.47 23.07
CA MET A 851 5.64 -12.37 22.09
C MET A 851 4.22 -11.87 21.83
N HIS A 852 3.59 -12.28 20.74
CA HIS A 852 2.14 -12.19 20.59
C HIS A 852 1.60 -13.28 19.65
N SER A 853 0.36 -13.66 19.92
CA SER A 853 -0.44 -14.61 19.15
C SER A 853 -0.81 -14.09 17.74
N GLY A 854 -1.33 -15.01 16.93
CA GLY A 854 -1.59 -14.78 15.51
C GLY A 854 -1.20 -15.96 14.62
N TYR A 855 -1.13 -15.73 13.31
CA TYR A 855 -0.58 -16.68 12.35
C TYR A 855 0.38 -15.96 11.38
N PRO A 856 1.70 -15.97 11.65
CA PRO A 856 2.39 -16.64 12.75
C PRO A 856 2.19 -15.97 14.13
N ILE A 857 2.54 -16.71 15.19
CA ILE A 857 2.95 -16.16 16.48
C ILE A 857 4.34 -15.52 16.29
N MET A 858 4.53 -14.30 16.78
CA MET A 858 5.78 -13.55 16.61
C MET A 858 6.52 -13.39 17.95
N CYS A 859 7.83 -13.62 17.98
CA CYS A 859 8.66 -13.50 19.19
C CYS A 859 9.98 -12.73 18.94
N HIS A 860 10.62 -12.19 19.98
CA HIS A 860 12.00 -11.67 19.83
C HIS A 860 13.02 -12.80 19.65
N LEU A 861 14.10 -12.54 18.91
CA LEU A 861 15.25 -13.46 18.73
C LEU A 861 15.78 -14.09 20.03
N GLU A 862 15.71 -13.38 21.15
CA GLU A 862 16.08 -13.88 22.47
C GLU A 862 15.25 -15.12 22.93
N SER A 863 14.04 -15.32 22.41
CA SER A 863 13.21 -16.52 22.64
C SER A 863 13.57 -17.72 21.74
N VAL A 864 14.51 -17.60 20.80
CA VAL A 864 14.91 -18.76 19.96
C VAL A 864 15.50 -19.89 20.80
N GLN A 865 16.22 -19.59 21.89
CA GLN A 865 16.82 -20.62 22.75
C GLN A 865 15.79 -21.47 23.49
N GLU A 866 14.67 -20.89 23.94
CA GLU A 866 13.59 -21.64 24.58
C GLU A 866 12.79 -22.47 23.56
N LEU A 867 12.68 -22.00 22.30
CA LEU A 867 12.02 -22.73 21.21
C LEU A 867 12.82 -23.94 20.68
N THR A 868 14.15 -23.93 20.79
CA THR A 868 15.02 -25.00 20.20
C THR A 868 15.79 -25.85 21.22
N SER A 869 15.78 -25.52 22.51
CA SER A 869 16.50 -26.30 23.53
C SER A 869 15.60 -27.29 24.26
N LEU A 870 15.59 -28.55 23.79
CA LEU A 870 14.90 -29.68 24.43
C LEU A 870 15.24 -29.82 25.93
N THR A 871 16.50 -29.57 26.30
CA THR A 871 16.95 -29.59 27.71
C THR A 871 16.31 -28.47 28.52
N ALA A 872 16.23 -27.25 28.00
CA ALA A 872 15.61 -26.12 28.68
C ALA A 872 14.09 -26.35 28.87
N MET A 873 13.37 -26.78 27.82
CA MET A 873 11.94 -27.11 27.92
C MET A 873 11.63 -28.11 29.03
N LYS A 874 12.44 -29.18 29.16
CA LYS A 874 12.24 -30.23 30.16
C LYS A 874 12.71 -29.87 31.57
N SER A 875 13.40 -28.74 31.78
CA SER A 875 13.97 -28.34 33.08
C SER A 875 13.43 -27.02 33.63
N GLU A 876 13.26 -26.02 32.76
CA GLU A 876 12.77 -24.67 33.04
C GLU A 876 11.30 -24.50 32.64
N GLY A 877 10.83 -25.19 31.59
CA GLY A 877 9.50 -25.03 31.02
C GLY A 877 9.49 -24.19 29.73
N LEU A 878 8.30 -23.84 29.27
CA LEU A 878 8.06 -23.12 28.00
C LEU A 878 6.79 -22.25 28.08
N TRP A 879 6.71 -21.35 29.06
CA TRP A 879 5.45 -20.64 29.36
C TRP A 879 4.94 -19.75 28.22
N GLY A 880 5.80 -18.91 27.64
CA GLY A 880 5.42 -17.91 26.63
C GLY A 880 4.86 -18.52 25.34
N PRO A 881 5.60 -19.38 24.63
CA PRO A 881 5.11 -20.00 23.39
C PRO A 881 3.79 -20.76 23.54
N ILE A 882 3.57 -21.43 24.68
CA ILE A 882 2.32 -22.17 24.94
C ILE A 882 1.16 -21.23 25.31
N HIS A 883 1.45 -20.08 25.94
CA HIS A 883 0.46 -19.03 26.24
C HIS A 883 -0.09 -18.42 24.94
N GLU A 884 0.77 -18.11 23.97
CA GLU A 884 0.33 -17.63 22.64
C GLU A 884 -0.41 -18.69 21.82
N LEU A 885 0.01 -19.95 21.88
CA LEU A 885 -0.76 -21.06 21.29
C LEU A 885 -2.12 -21.24 21.98
N GLY A 886 -2.21 -20.94 23.29
CA GLY A 886 -3.46 -20.87 24.05
C GLY A 886 -4.39 -19.76 23.60
N HIS A 887 -3.86 -18.57 23.27
CA HIS A 887 -4.64 -17.50 22.62
C HIS A 887 -5.22 -17.96 21.27
N ASN A 888 -4.44 -18.66 20.43
CA ASN A 888 -4.95 -19.26 19.19
C ASN A 888 -6.07 -20.31 19.43
N GLN A 889 -6.24 -20.83 20.66
CA GLN A 889 -7.33 -21.74 21.04
C GLN A 889 -8.52 -21.07 21.76
N GLN A 890 -8.44 -19.79 22.14
CA GLN A 890 -9.60 -19.05 22.69
C GLN A 890 -10.73 -18.93 21.64
N ARG A 891 -11.99 -18.89 22.10
CA ARG A 891 -13.17 -18.77 21.23
C ARG A 891 -14.17 -17.79 21.84
N HIS A 892 -14.69 -16.87 21.03
CA HIS A 892 -15.56 -15.75 21.47
C HIS A 892 -16.74 -16.15 22.36
N GLY A 893 -17.29 -17.36 22.20
CA GLY A 893 -18.44 -17.86 22.95
C GLY A 893 -18.19 -18.13 24.45
N TRP A 894 -16.95 -18.38 24.86
CA TRP A 894 -16.58 -18.63 26.27
C TRP A 894 -15.60 -17.62 26.85
N GLU A 895 -15.23 -16.60 26.07
CA GLU A 895 -14.40 -15.48 26.51
C GLU A 895 -15.27 -14.30 26.95
N PHE A 896 -14.85 -13.63 28.03
CA PHE A 896 -15.48 -12.45 28.60
C PHE A 896 -14.47 -11.27 28.61
N PRO A 897 -14.15 -10.65 27.46
CA PRO A 897 -13.17 -9.55 27.40
C PRO A 897 -13.63 -8.34 28.21
N PRO A 898 -12.72 -7.59 28.87
CA PRO A 898 -11.26 -7.77 28.89
C PRO A 898 -10.76 -8.76 29.96
N HIS A 899 -11.66 -9.36 30.76
CA HIS A 899 -11.30 -10.12 31.97
C HIS A 899 -10.50 -11.39 31.66
N THR A 900 -10.97 -12.17 30.68
CA THR A 900 -10.46 -13.52 30.38
C THR A 900 -9.34 -13.55 29.36
N THR A 901 -9.18 -12.48 28.57
CA THR A 901 -8.26 -12.41 27.42
C THR A 901 -6.85 -12.88 27.77
N GLU A 902 -6.26 -12.34 28.84
CA GLU A 902 -4.93 -12.70 29.35
C GLU A 902 -4.97 -13.77 30.46
N ALA A 903 -6.11 -14.45 30.62
CA ALA A 903 -6.35 -15.41 31.70
C ALA A 903 -6.50 -16.84 31.16
N THR A 904 -7.50 -17.11 30.31
CA THR A 904 -7.86 -18.47 29.87
C THR A 904 -6.81 -19.09 28.95
N CYS A 905 -6.08 -18.28 28.16
CA CYS A 905 -4.92 -18.71 27.37
C CYS A 905 -3.89 -19.49 28.21
N ASN A 906 -3.71 -19.13 29.50
CA ASN A 906 -2.79 -19.81 30.41
C ASN A 906 -3.25 -21.21 30.83
N LEU A 907 -4.50 -21.61 30.59
CA LEU A 907 -4.95 -22.98 30.87
C LEU A 907 -4.16 -23.99 30.03
N TRP A 908 -3.86 -23.65 28.78
CA TRP A 908 -2.97 -24.42 27.92
C TRP A 908 -1.55 -24.48 28.47
N SER A 909 -1.02 -23.35 28.96
CA SER A 909 0.31 -23.32 29.61
C SER A 909 0.37 -24.25 30.82
N VAL A 910 -0.61 -24.20 31.74
CA VAL A 910 -0.63 -25.12 32.89
C VAL A 910 -0.80 -26.59 32.44
N TYR A 911 -1.72 -26.85 31.51
CA TYR A 911 -1.99 -28.22 31.03
C TYR A 911 -0.75 -28.88 30.40
N VAL A 912 -0.06 -28.19 29.49
CA VAL A 912 1.14 -28.72 28.83
C VAL A 912 2.28 -28.93 29.82
N HIS A 913 2.48 -28.00 30.77
CA HIS A 913 3.52 -28.16 31.79
C HIS A 913 3.26 -29.38 32.67
N GLU A 914 2.02 -29.60 33.11
CA GLU A 914 1.68 -30.71 34.01
C GLU A 914 1.57 -32.07 33.31
N THR A 915 1.05 -32.11 32.07
CA THR A 915 0.74 -33.39 31.38
C THR A 915 1.79 -33.85 30.39
N VAL A 916 2.60 -32.95 29.82
CA VAL A 916 3.66 -33.29 28.85
C VAL A 916 5.06 -33.06 29.44
N LEU A 917 5.33 -31.88 30.00
CA LEU A 917 6.66 -31.55 30.52
C LEU A 917 6.93 -32.14 31.91
N GLY A 918 5.90 -32.57 32.65
CA GLY A 918 6.02 -33.09 34.02
C GLY A 918 6.43 -32.03 35.06
N ILE A 919 6.22 -30.74 34.75
CA ILE A 919 6.57 -29.59 35.58
C ILE A 919 5.30 -29.15 36.36
N PRO A 920 5.27 -29.28 37.71
CA PRO A 920 4.12 -28.84 38.50
C PRO A 920 3.87 -27.32 38.37
N ARG A 921 2.61 -26.87 38.35
CA ARG A 921 2.26 -25.44 38.15
C ARG A 921 3.03 -24.44 39.03
N ALA A 922 3.30 -24.82 40.28
CA ALA A 922 4.05 -24.01 41.25
C ALA A 922 5.52 -23.74 40.86
N ARG A 923 6.04 -24.46 39.86
CA ARG A 923 7.34 -24.24 39.21
C ARG A 923 7.24 -23.72 37.77
N ALA A 924 6.09 -23.91 37.10
CA ALA A 924 5.89 -23.51 35.71
C ALA A 924 5.85 -21.99 35.50
N HIS A 925 5.33 -21.23 36.47
CA HIS A 925 5.34 -19.76 36.42
C HIS A 925 5.42 -19.13 37.82
N PRO A 926 6.18 -18.03 38.03
CA PRO A 926 6.28 -17.38 39.34
C PRO A 926 4.95 -16.95 39.96
N ALA A 927 3.97 -16.53 39.15
CA ALA A 927 2.64 -16.15 39.65
C ALA A 927 1.79 -17.35 40.13
N LEU A 928 2.20 -18.58 39.86
CA LEU A 928 1.51 -19.81 40.27
C LEU A 928 2.12 -20.48 41.51
N LYS A 929 3.13 -19.85 42.14
CA LYS A 929 3.60 -20.20 43.48
C LYS A 929 2.44 -20.11 44.49
N PRO A 930 2.25 -21.09 45.40
CA PRO A 930 1.14 -21.08 46.35
C PRO A 930 0.99 -19.77 47.14
N GLU A 931 2.11 -19.20 47.59
CA GLU A 931 2.17 -17.92 48.31
C GLU A 931 1.53 -16.73 47.55
N GLU A 932 1.81 -16.60 46.25
CA GLU A 932 1.28 -15.50 45.42
C GLU A 932 -0.15 -15.77 44.92
N ARG A 933 -0.56 -17.05 44.84
CA ARG A 933 -1.96 -17.43 44.56
C ARG A 933 -2.86 -17.14 45.76
N GLU A 934 -2.48 -17.62 46.95
CA GLU A 934 -3.20 -17.40 48.21
C GLU A 934 -3.37 -15.89 48.50
N LYS A 935 -2.29 -15.13 48.34
CA LYS A 935 -2.29 -13.66 48.49
C LYS A 935 -3.27 -12.98 47.54
N ARG A 936 -3.26 -13.33 46.25
CA ARG A 936 -4.15 -12.74 45.23
C ARG A 936 -5.63 -13.02 45.52
N ILE A 937 -5.95 -14.25 45.94
CA ILE A 937 -7.31 -14.64 46.35
C ILE A 937 -7.76 -13.78 47.54
N LYS A 938 -6.94 -13.66 48.58
CA LYS A 938 -7.24 -12.81 49.75
C LYS A 938 -7.41 -11.33 49.38
N GLU A 939 -6.50 -10.77 48.57
CA GLU A 939 -6.56 -9.36 48.13
C GLU A 939 -7.78 -9.05 47.26
N HIS A 940 -8.32 -10.03 46.53
CA HIS A 940 -9.56 -9.88 45.76
C HIS A 940 -10.80 -9.96 46.67
N LEU A 941 -10.88 -10.98 47.54
CA LEU A 941 -11.99 -11.15 48.49
C LEU A 941 -12.10 -9.99 49.50
N GLN A 942 -10.97 -9.48 50.01
CA GLN A 942 -10.93 -8.33 50.93
C GLN A 942 -11.50 -7.02 50.32
N LYS A 943 -11.60 -6.94 48.99
CA LYS A 943 -12.22 -5.82 48.28
C LYS A 943 -13.72 -6.04 48.00
N GLY A 944 -14.28 -7.17 48.42
CA GLY A 944 -15.66 -7.59 48.13
C GLY A 944 -15.82 -8.30 46.78
N ALA A 945 -14.78 -8.99 46.29
CA ALA A 945 -14.75 -9.68 44.99
C ALA A 945 -15.23 -8.84 43.78
N PRO A 946 -14.75 -7.58 43.59
CA PRO A 946 -15.25 -6.73 42.52
C PRO A 946 -14.80 -7.21 41.14
N LEU A 947 -15.75 -7.45 40.24
CA LEU A 947 -15.52 -8.00 38.90
C LEU A 947 -14.53 -7.17 38.05
N ASP A 948 -14.49 -5.84 38.21
CA ASP A 948 -13.50 -4.95 37.58
C ASP A 948 -12.03 -5.38 37.85
N ASN A 949 -11.78 -6.01 39.01
CA ASN A 949 -10.46 -6.50 39.43
C ASN A 949 -10.30 -8.03 39.22
N TRP A 950 -11.33 -8.70 38.70
CA TRP A 950 -11.28 -10.09 38.25
C TRP A 950 -10.74 -10.09 36.81
N ASN A 951 -9.41 -10.09 36.66
CA ASN A 951 -8.74 -10.07 35.36
C ASN A 951 -7.41 -10.85 35.42
N VAL A 952 -6.88 -11.26 34.26
CA VAL A 952 -5.56 -11.89 34.11
C VAL A 952 -5.34 -13.02 35.14
N TRP A 953 -4.34 -12.88 36.02
CA TRP A 953 -4.00 -13.85 37.07
C TRP A 953 -5.07 -14.00 38.15
N THR A 954 -5.94 -13.02 38.37
CA THR A 954 -7.07 -13.14 39.31
C THR A 954 -8.18 -13.97 38.68
N ALA A 955 -8.49 -13.71 37.41
CA ALA A 955 -9.48 -14.49 36.68
C ALA A 955 -9.07 -15.96 36.52
N LEU A 956 -7.78 -16.20 36.23
CA LEU A 956 -7.23 -17.55 36.12
C LEU A 956 -7.43 -18.41 37.39
N GLU A 957 -7.40 -17.84 38.60
CA GLU A 957 -7.59 -18.61 39.84
C GLU A 957 -8.96 -19.29 39.93
N THR A 958 -10.03 -18.67 39.40
CA THR A 958 -11.37 -19.29 39.32
C THR A 958 -11.31 -20.59 38.53
N TYR A 959 -10.67 -20.58 37.37
CA TYR A 959 -10.53 -21.78 36.52
C TYR A 959 -9.57 -22.81 37.13
N LEU A 960 -8.45 -22.38 37.74
CA LEU A 960 -7.51 -23.30 38.40
C LEU A 960 -8.12 -24.00 39.62
N GLN A 961 -8.99 -23.32 40.38
CA GLN A 961 -9.70 -23.93 41.51
C GLN A 961 -10.75 -24.96 41.05
N LEU A 962 -11.43 -24.72 39.92
CA LEU A 962 -12.31 -25.73 39.30
C LEU A 962 -11.50 -26.93 38.82
N GLN A 963 -10.37 -26.70 38.16
CA GLN A 963 -9.48 -27.76 37.70
C GLN A 963 -8.87 -28.55 38.86
N GLU A 964 -8.54 -27.91 39.99
CA GLU A 964 -8.03 -28.56 41.21
C GLU A 964 -9.09 -29.44 41.89
N ALA A 965 -10.37 -29.10 41.75
CA ALA A 965 -11.50 -29.83 42.34
C ALA A 965 -12.08 -30.94 41.44
N PHE A 966 -11.99 -30.78 40.11
CA PHE A 966 -12.69 -31.63 39.14
C PHE A 966 -11.81 -32.23 38.03
N GLY A 967 -10.55 -31.81 37.91
CA GLY A 967 -9.61 -32.27 36.89
C GLY A 967 -9.77 -31.54 35.54
N TRP A 968 -9.09 -32.07 34.51
CA TRP A 968 -9.05 -31.46 33.17
C TRP A 968 -10.15 -31.96 32.22
N GLU A 969 -10.66 -33.19 32.36
CA GLU A 969 -11.70 -33.72 31.46
C GLU A 969 -13.01 -32.90 31.44
N PRO A 970 -13.49 -32.29 32.55
CA PRO A 970 -14.63 -31.37 32.51
C PRO A 970 -14.42 -30.17 31.59
N PHE A 971 -13.20 -29.61 31.52
CA PHE A 971 -12.88 -28.53 30.59
C PHE A 971 -12.92 -29.03 29.14
N ILE A 972 -12.37 -30.21 28.87
CA ILE A 972 -12.38 -30.82 27.53
C ILE A 972 -13.83 -31.08 27.07
N HIS A 973 -14.69 -31.61 27.94
CA HIS A 973 -16.11 -31.81 27.63
C HIS A 973 -16.84 -30.48 27.40
N LEU A 974 -16.61 -29.48 28.24
CA LEU A 974 -17.21 -28.14 28.10
C LEU A 974 -16.82 -27.46 26.78
N PHE A 975 -15.52 -27.47 26.43
CA PHE A 975 -15.04 -26.90 25.17
C PHE A 975 -15.50 -27.70 23.94
N ALA A 976 -15.81 -29.00 24.08
CA ALA A 976 -16.48 -29.78 23.04
C ALA A 976 -17.96 -29.38 22.91
N GLU A 977 -18.68 -29.21 24.03
CA GLU A 977 -20.09 -28.81 24.03
C GLU A 977 -20.30 -27.42 23.42
N TYR A 978 -19.49 -26.42 23.82
CA TYR A 978 -19.54 -25.07 23.25
C TYR A 978 -19.37 -25.04 21.72
N GLN A 979 -18.61 -25.97 21.13
CA GLN A 979 -18.46 -26.08 19.67
C GLN A 979 -19.72 -26.64 18.97
N THR A 980 -20.69 -27.15 19.72
CA THR A 980 -21.98 -27.65 19.20
C THR A 980 -23.16 -26.71 19.46
N LEU A 981 -22.97 -25.64 20.23
CA LEU A 981 -24.03 -24.68 20.53
C LEU A 981 -24.44 -23.89 19.29
N SER A 982 -25.74 -23.91 18.98
CA SER A 982 -26.33 -23.20 17.83
C SER A 982 -26.56 -21.70 18.08
N SER A 983 -26.49 -21.27 19.33
CA SER A 983 -26.58 -19.88 19.76
C SER A 983 -25.79 -19.72 21.05
N ILE A 984 -25.04 -18.63 21.16
CA ILE A 984 -24.26 -18.25 22.35
C ILE A 984 -24.50 -16.76 22.55
N PRO A 985 -24.71 -16.26 23.79
CA PRO A 985 -24.89 -14.82 24.02
C PRO A 985 -23.68 -14.00 23.57
N GLU A 986 -23.90 -12.74 23.18
CA GLU A 986 -22.81 -11.83 22.80
C GLU A 986 -22.22 -11.10 24.01
N ASP A 987 -23.04 -10.78 25.01
CA ASP A 987 -22.65 -10.07 26.22
C ASP A 987 -21.99 -10.97 27.28
N ASN A 988 -21.15 -10.37 28.12
CA ASN A 988 -20.39 -11.10 29.14
C ASN A 988 -21.27 -11.70 30.24
N GLU A 989 -22.37 -11.05 30.64
CA GLU A 989 -23.19 -11.49 31.77
C GLU A 989 -23.89 -12.82 31.46
N ASN A 990 -24.54 -12.89 30.30
CA ASN A 990 -25.22 -14.11 29.85
C ASN A 990 -24.21 -15.20 29.44
N LYS A 991 -23.03 -14.85 28.93
CA LYS A 991 -21.93 -15.83 28.71
C LYS A 991 -21.40 -16.43 30.02
N MET A 992 -21.18 -15.61 31.05
CA MET A 992 -20.75 -16.07 32.37
C MET A 992 -21.81 -17.00 32.98
N ASN A 993 -23.09 -16.63 32.90
CA ASN A 993 -24.22 -17.47 33.32
C ASN A 993 -24.29 -18.80 32.55
N THR A 994 -24.07 -18.77 31.24
CA THR A 994 -23.95 -19.98 30.41
C THR A 994 -22.80 -20.88 30.89
N TRP A 995 -21.63 -20.31 31.21
CA TRP A 995 -20.49 -21.06 31.75
C TRP A 995 -20.81 -21.70 33.11
N VAL A 996 -21.41 -20.94 34.04
CA VAL A 996 -21.82 -21.47 35.37
C VAL A 996 -22.74 -22.67 35.21
N LYS A 997 -23.71 -22.58 34.29
CA LYS A 997 -24.65 -23.65 34.00
C LYS A 997 -23.97 -24.88 33.43
N LEU A 998 -23.33 -24.76 32.25
CA LEU A 998 -22.75 -25.91 31.53
C LEU A 998 -21.65 -26.60 32.34
N PHE A 999 -20.83 -25.85 33.10
CA PHE A 999 -19.80 -26.44 33.96
C PHE A 999 -20.44 -27.19 35.15
N SER A 1000 -21.48 -26.62 35.78
CA SER A 1000 -22.23 -27.28 36.87
C SER A 1000 -22.91 -28.58 36.42
N GLU A 1001 -23.52 -28.56 35.23
CA GLU A 1001 -24.12 -29.73 34.59
C GLU A 1001 -23.04 -30.77 34.23
N THR A 1002 -21.89 -30.34 33.67
CA THR A 1002 -20.76 -31.22 33.34
C THR A 1002 -20.17 -31.95 34.57
N VAL A 1003 -20.03 -31.28 35.72
CA VAL A 1003 -19.50 -31.91 36.95
C VAL A 1003 -20.58 -32.48 37.88
N GLN A 1004 -21.86 -32.41 37.47
CA GLN A 1004 -23.03 -32.87 38.24
C GLN A 1004 -23.07 -32.32 39.68
N LYS A 1005 -22.75 -31.02 39.84
CA LYS A 1005 -22.88 -30.28 41.11
C LYS A 1005 -23.36 -28.86 40.86
N ASN A 1006 -24.15 -28.31 41.77
CA ASN A 1006 -24.44 -26.89 41.77
C ASN A 1006 -23.21 -26.11 42.27
N LEU A 1007 -22.62 -25.31 41.38
CA LEU A 1007 -21.43 -24.49 41.63
C LEU A 1007 -21.74 -23.01 41.92
N VAL A 1008 -23.02 -22.61 41.98
CA VAL A 1008 -23.43 -21.21 42.13
C VAL A 1008 -22.72 -20.50 43.29
N PRO A 1009 -22.64 -21.06 44.53
CA PRO A 1009 -21.94 -20.40 45.64
C PRO A 1009 -20.45 -20.19 45.43
N PHE A 1010 -19.80 -20.96 44.55
CA PHE A 1010 -18.40 -20.78 44.19
C PHE A 1010 -18.20 -19.59 43.24
N PHE A 1011 -19.10 -19.41 42.27
CA PHE A 1011 -19.04 -18.30 41.33
C PHE A 1011 -19.53 -16.98 41.96
N GLU A 1012 -20.58 -17.01 42.79
CA GLU A 1012 -21.00 -15.88 43.63
C GLU A 1012 -19.85 -15.40 44.55
N ALA A 1013 -19.11 -16.33 45.17
CA ALA A 1013 -17.95 -15.99 45.99
C ALA A 1013 -16.75 -15.45 45.19
N TRP A 1014 -16.73 -15.64 43.87
CA TRP A 1014 -15.82 -14.99 42.91
C TRP A 1014 -16.39 -13.68 42.33
N GLY A 1015 -17.55 -13.21 42.82
CA GLY A 1015 -18.17 -11.96 42.38
C GLY A 1015 -18.88 -12.03 41.02
N TRP A 1016 -19.18 -13.24 40.52
CA TRP A 1016 -19.90 -13.40 39.25
C TRP A 1016 -21.40 -13.08 39.43
N PRO A 1017 -22.03 -12.35 38.49
CA PRO A 1017 -23.46 -12.02 38.52
C PRO A 1017 -24.31 -13.23 38.07
N VAL A 1018 -24.48 -14.23 38.93
CA VAL A 1018 -25.34 -15.38 38.62
C VAL A 1018 -26.82 -14.98 38.67
N GLN A 1019 -27.56 -15.28 37.60
CA GLN A 1019 -28.98 -14.97 37.45
C GLN A 1019 -29.86 -16.00 38.19
N GLU A 1020 -31.01 -15.55 38.68
CA GLU A 1020 -31.91 -16.32 39.55
C GLU A 1020 -32.47 -17.59 38.86
N ASP A 1021 -32.76 -17.52 37.56
CA ASP A 1021 -33.25 -18.66 36.77
C ASP A 1021 -32.17 -19.72 36.52
N VAL A 1022 -30.92 -19.30 36.33
CA VAL A 1022 -29.77 -20.21 36.28
C VAL A 1022 -29.57 -20.89 37.63
N ALA A 1023 -29.62 -20.13 38.73
CA ALA A 1023 -29.50 -20.69 40.08
C ALA A 1023 -30.61 -21.69 40.41
N ASP A 1024 -31.86 -21.37 40.06
CA ASP A 1024 -33.02 -22.27 40.19
C ASP A 1024 -32.88 -23.52 39.31
N SER A 1025 -32.40 -23.39 38.06
CA SER A 1025 -32.20 -24.55 37.18
C SER A 1025 -31.19 -25.56 37.75
N LEU A 1026 -30.15 -25.05 38.42
CA LEU A 1026 -29.11 -25.84 39.07
C LEU A 1026 -29.48 -26.31 40.48
N SER A 1027 -30.59 -25.84 41.07
CA SER A 1027 -31.02 -26.19 42.44
C SER A 1027 -31.21 -27.69 42.68
N SER A 1028 -31.44 -28.46 41.62
CA SER A 1028 -31.59 -29.92 41.64
C SER A 1028 -30.27 -30.70 41.79
N LEU A 1029 -29.12 -30.06 41.53
CA LEU A 1029 -27.80 -30.70 41.62
C LEU A 1029 -27.21 -30.58 43.04
N PRO A 1030 -26.40 -31.56 43.50
CA PRO A 1030 -25.71 -31.48 44.79
C PRO A 1030 -24.85 -30.21 44.91
N CYS A 1031 -25.16 -29.36 45.89
CA CYS A 1031 -24.47 -28.09 46.10
C CYS A 1031 -23.03 -28.27 46.59
N TRP A 1032 -22.07 -27.58 45.96
CA TRP A 1032 -20.65 -27.63 46.34
C TRP A 1032 -20.34 -26.74 47.55
N GLN A 1033 -20.92 -27.08 48.70
CA GLN A 1033 -20.84 -26.33 49.95
C GLN A 1033 -19.43 -26.25 50.56
N ASP A 1034 -18.47 -27.05 50.11
CA ASP A 1034 -17.06 -27.04 50.57
C ASP A 1034 -16.09 -26.66 49.44
N HIS A 1035 -16.45 -25.63 48.70
CA HIS A 1035 -15.61 -24.96 47.68
C HIS A 1035 -14.41 -24.24 48.32
N PRO A 1036 -13.26 -24.11 47.62
CA PRO A 1036 -12.00 -23.67 48.22
C PRO A 1036 -11.99 -22.22 48.74
N LEU A 1037 -12.86 -21.34 48.23
CA LEU A 1037 -12.96 -19.95 48.73
C LEU A 1037 -13.48 -19.86 50.17
N LYS A 1038 -14.25 -20.85 50.64
CA LYS A 1038 -14.85 -20.90 51.98
C LYS A 1038 -13.83 -20.67 53.10
N VAL A 1039 -12.60 -21.17 52.93
CA VAL A 1039 -11.49 -21.01 53.89
C VAL A 1039 -11.06 -19.54 54.06
N TYR A 1040 -11.24 -18.71 53.04
CA TYR A 1040 -10.92 -17.27 53.06
C TYR A 1040 -12.13 -16.40 53.41
N MET A 1041 -13.36 -16.90 53.24
CA MET A 1041 -14.60 -16.21 53.62
C MET A 1041 -14.91 -16.30 55.12
N SER A 1042 -14.25 -17.21 55.85
CA SER A 1042 -14.43 -17.44 57.29
C SER A 1042 -13.24 -16.94 58.14
N ALA A 1043 -12.49 -15.94 57.66
CA ALA A 1043 -11.21 -15.49 58.23
C ALA A 1043 -11.16 -13.98 58.47
#